data_AF-A0A1J3CYS6-F1
#
_entry.id   AF-A0A1J3CYS6-F1
#
_cell.length_a   1.000
_cell.length_b   1.000
_cell.length_c   1.000
_cell.angle_alpha   90.00
_cell.angle_beta   90.00
_cell.angle_gamma   90.00
#
_symmetry.space_group_name_H-M   'P 1'
#
loop_
_entity.id
_entity.type
_entity.pdbx_description
1 polymer ?
#
loop_
_entity_poly.entity_id
_entity_poly.type
_entity_poly.pdbx_seq_one_letter_code
_entity_poly.pdbx_strand_id
1 'polypeptide(L)'
;MNPTQTLYSPGGSSPASQAAHPSSLFPEINKCRTMRDLSQIHAVFVKSGQMRDTLAAAEILRFCATSDLLHRDLDYAHKVFNQMPQRNCFSWNTIIRGFSESDEHRAVIAIALFCEMMSDEFVEPNRFTFPSVLKACAKTGKIEEGKQIHGLALKLGLSGDEFVMSNLVRMYVMCGLMKDACVLFYKNIIERDMVMMDRRKRDGEVVLWNVMIDGYMRLGDCKAARMLFDQMRQRSVVSWNTMISGYSQNGFFKDAVEVFCEMKNGDFRPNYVTLVSVLPAISRLGSLELGEWLHFYVENSRIEIDDVLGSALIDMYSKCGVIEKAIQVFERLPRENVITWSAMINGFAIHGQASEAIDCFCEMRRAGVRPSDVAYISLLTACSHAGLVEEGRKYFSQMVNVDGLDPRIEHYGCMVDLLGRSGLLEEAEEFILNMPVKPDDVVWKALLGACRMHGNVEMGKRVANILMDMVPNDSGAYVALSNMYASQGNWSEVSEMRLRMKEMDIRKDPGCSWIDVDGVLHEFLVEDDSHPRAEEINSMLVEISEKMRVAGYRPITTQVLLNLEEEDKENALHYHSEKIAVAFGLISTSPGKPIRIVKNLRICEDCHSSIKLISKVYKRKITVRDRKRFHHFQDGSCSCMDYW
;
A
#
# COMPACT_ATOMS: atom_id res chain seq x y z
N MET A 1 -52.10 66.71 43.27
CA MET A 1 -51.14 65.86 44.01
C MET A 1 -49.87 65.79 43.17
N ASN A 2 -48.81 66.47 43.61
CA ASN A 2 -47.43 66.35 43.13
C ASN A 2 -46.67 65.41 44.10
N PRO A 3 -45.42 64.95 43.86
CA PRO A 3 -44.49 65.11 42.72
C PRO A 3 -43.88 63.72 42.29
N THR A 4 -43.00 63.50 41.29
CA THR A 4 -41.72 64.14 40.94
C THR A 4 -41.33 63.83 39.49
N GLN A 5 -41.19 64.89 38.68
CA GLN A 5 -40.34 64.96 37.50
C GLN A 5 -38.96 65.49 37.90
N THR A 6 -37.90 65.02 37.23
CA THR A 6 -36.62 65.72 36.97
C THR A 6 -35.95 64.97 35.82
N LEU A 7 -36.04 65.47 34.58
CA LEU A 7 -35.04 66.28 33.84
C LEU A 7 -33.73 65.53 33.54
N TYR A 8 -33.49 65.13 32.27
CA TYR A 8 -32.33 65.54 31.44
C TYR A 8 -32.40 64.94 30.01
N SER A 9 -31.89 65.72 29.05
CA SER A 9 -32.07 65.73 27.59
C SER A 9 -31.30 64.64 26.80
N PRO A 10 -31.52 64.49 25.47
CA PRO A 10 -31.04 63.36 24.66
C PRO A 10 -29.60 63.58 24.14
N GLY A 11 -28.71 62.64 24.47
CA GLY A 11 -27.34 62.54 23.91
C GLY A 11 -27.22 61.29 23.04
N GLY A 12 -26.72 61.47 21.82
CA GLY A 12 -26.73 60.48 20.74
C GLY A 12 -26.09 59.13 21.06
N SER A 13 -26.72 58.08 20.53
CA SER A 13 -26.18 56.73 20.42
C SER A 13 -24.96 56.72 19.49
N SER A 14 -23.77 56.52 20.07
CA SER A 14 -22.58 56.09 19.32
C SER A 14 -22.75 54.63 18.87
N PRO A 15 -22.37 54.24 17.65
CA PRO A 15 -22.48 52.86 17.19
C PRO A 15 -21.49 51.97 17.94
N ALA A 16 -21.95 50.80 18.40
CA ALA A 16 -21.12 49.77 18.99
C ALA A 16 -19.99 49.37 18.02
N SER A 17 -18.74 49.62 18.41
CA SER A 17 -17.54 49.24 17.68
C SER A 17 -17.42 47.71 17.61
N GLN A 18 -17.36 47.16 16.41
CA GLN A 18 -16.89 45.79 16.17
C GLN A 18 -15.49 45.63 16.80
N ALA A 19 -15.32 44.68 17.72
CA ALA A 19 -14.04 44.42 18.36
C ALA A 19 -13.01 43.99 17.31
N ALA A 20 -11.91 44.74 17.18
CA ALA A 20 -10.83 44.45 16.25
C ALA A 20 -10.11 43.13 16.61
N HIS A 21 -9.73 42.34 15.60
CA HIS A 21 -8.97 41.10 15.80
C HIS A 21 -7.60 41.39 16.45
N PRO A 22 -7.10 40.60 17.43
CA PRO A 22 -5.86 40.90 18.18
C PRO A 22 -4.62 41.17 17.31
N SER A 23 -4.55 40.54 16.13
CA SER A 23 -3.46 40.72 15.16
C SER A 23 -3.40 42.11 14.52
N SER A 24 -4.43 42.94 14.67
CA SER A 24 -4.44 44.34 14.20
C SER A 24 -3.68 45.29 15.14
N LEU A 25 -3.36 44.86 16.36
CA LEU A 25 -2.70 45.66 17.38
C LEU A 25 -1.16 45.66 17.24
N PHE A 26 -0.58 44.67 16.55
CA PHE A 26 0.88 44.50 16.40
C PHE A 26 1.30 44.27 14.94
N PRO A 27 1.18 45.27 14.06
CA PRO A 27 1.44 45.13 12.62
C PRO A 27 2.90 44.80 12.27
N GLU A 28 3.84 45.02 13.19
CA GLU A 28 5.25 44.67 13.02
C GLU A 28 5.47 43.16 12.96
N ILE A 29 4.70 42.37 13.73
CA ILE A 29 4.78 40.90 13.74
C ILE A 29 4.24 40.32 12.43
N ASN A 30 3.20 40.94 11.85
CA ASN A 30 2.63 40.52 10.57
C ASN A 30 3.59 40.73 9.38
N LYS A 31 4.66 41.51 9.54
CA LYS A 31 5.68 41.74 8.52
C LYS A 31 6.82 40.72 8.57
N CYS A 32 6.91 39.93 9.64
CA CYS A 32 7.89 38.85 9.76
C CYS A 32 7.67 37.79 8.67
N ARG A 33 8.74 37.37 8.01
CA ARG A 33 8.71 36.23 7.07
C ARG A 33 9.57 35.06 7.55
N THR A 34 10.50 35.33 8.46
CA THR A 34 11.43 34.32 8.98
C THR A 34 11.53 34.39 10.51
N MET A 35 12.02 33.30 11.11
CA MET A 35 12.36 33.27 12.54
C MET A 35 13.44 34.29 12.92
N ARG A 36 14.31 34.70 11.97
CA ARG A 36 15.33 35.73 12.22
C ARG A 36 14.68 37.11 12.41
N ASP A 37 13.70 37.46 11.58
CA ASP A 37 12.96 38.72 11.72
C ASP A 37 12.20 38.77 13.05
N LEU A 38 11.55 37.65 13.40
CA LEU A 38 10.84 37.51 14.66
C LEU A 38 11.79 37.62 15.86
N SER A 39 12.99 37.02 15.79
CA SER A 39 13.98 37.09 16.87
C SER A 39 14.38 38.53 17.20
N GLN A 40 14.52 39.38 16.17
CA GLN A 40 14.84 40.79 16.32
C GLN A 40 13.69 41.56 16.96
N ILE A 41 12.46 41.34 16.49
CA ILE A 41 11.26 41.98 17.04
C ILE A 41 11.00 41.52 18.49
N HIS A 42 11.14 40.22 18.77
CA HIS A 42 11.00 39.68 20.12
C HIS A 42 12.05 40.28 21.07
N ALA A 43 13.31 40.45 20.64
CA ALA A 43 14.33 41.12 21.45
C ALA A 43 13.97 42.59 21.74
N VAL A 44 13.37 43.31 20.78
CA VAL A 44 12.85 44.67 21.00
C VAL A 44 11.71 44.65 22.01
N PHE A 45 10.77 43.71 21.91
CA PHE A 45 9.62 43.58 22.81
C PHE A 45 10.02 43.23 24.25
N VAL A 46 11.10 42.44 24.41
CA VAL A 46 11.71 42.16 25.71
C VAL A 46 12.32 43.44 26.30
N LYS A 47 13.09 44.19 25.51
CA LYS A 47 13.73 45.43 25.97
C LYS A 47 12.74 46.57 26.27
N SER A 48 11.65 46.65 25.50
CA SER A 48 10.60 47.67 25.68
C SER A 48 9.60 47.32 26.79
N GLY A 49 9.67 46.11 27.35
CA GLY A 49 8.73 45.62 28.36
C GLY A 49 7.36 45.20 27.80
N GLN A 50 7.18 45.23 26.47
CA GLN A 50 5.95 44.82 25.80
C GLN A 50 5.63 43.33 25.96
N MET A 51 6.61 42.48 26.32
CA MET A 51 6.35 41.08 26.68
C MET A 51 5.50 40.89 27.95
N ARG A 52 5.22 41.95 28.70
CA ARG A 52 4.23 41.93 29.79
C ARG A 52 2.79 41.97 29.28
N ASP A 53 2.57 42.40 28.05
CA ASP A 53 1.26 42.32 27.39
C ASP A 53 1.04 40.89 26.87
N THR A 54 0.04 40.22 27.47
CA THR A 54 -0.35 38.85 27.14
C THR A 54 -0.72 38.68 25.66
N LEU A 55 -1.28 39.70 25.00
CA LEU A 55 -1.66 39.62 23.59
C LEU A 55 -0.43 39.71 22.68
N ALA A 56 0.53 40.59 23.01
CA ALA A 56 1.79 40.72 22.28
C ALA A 56 2.61 39.42 22.33
N ALA A 57 2.73 38.84 23.52
CA ALA A 57 3.44 37.58 23.72
C ALA A 57 2.75 36.39 23.02
N ALA A 58 1.40 36.35 23.04
CA ALA A 58 0.66 35.30 22.36
C ALA A 58 0.73 35.38 20.82
N GLU A 59 0.89 36.58 20.26
CA GLU A 59 1.06 36.75 18.81
C GLU A 59 2.46 36.32 18.34
N ILE A 60 3.51 36.60 19.14
CA ILE A 60 4.85 36.04 18.92
C ILE A 60 4.80 34.51 18.98
N LEU A 61 4.14 33.96 20.00
CA LEU A 61 3.94 32.51 20.14
C LEU A 61 3.25 31.90 18.92
N ARG A 62 2.19 32.54 18.42
CA ARG A 62 1.47 32.11 17.21
C ARG A 62 2.39 32.01 16.01
N PHE A 63 3.25 33.01 15.78
CA PHE A 63 4.21 32.96 14.70
C PHE A 63 5.17 31.78 14.86
N CYS A 64 5.76 31.55 16.04
CA CYS A 64 6.68 30.44 16.28
C CYS A 64 6.03 29.06 16.08
N ALA A 65 4.78 28.90 16.55
CA ALA A 65 4.10 27.61 16.63
C ALA A 65 3.32 27.23 15.36
N THR A 66 2.83 28.21 14.60
CA THR A 66 1.89 27.98 13.48
C THR A 66 2.39 28.40 12.11
N SER A 67 3.61 28.94 12.00
CA SER A 67 4.24 29.20 10.70
C SER A 67 4.43 27.93 9.87
N ASP A 68 4.68 28.11 8.58
CA ASP A 68 5.00 27.04 7.64
C ASP A 68 6.11 26.14 8.19
N LEU A 69 6.06 24.84 7.88
CA LEU A 69 6.92 23.80 8.46
C LEU A 69 8.42 24.10 8.33
N LEU A 70 8.85 24.86 7.32
CA LEU A 70 10.24 25.31 7.11
C LEU A 70 10.71 26.39 8.09
N HIS A 71 9.80 27.08 8.77
CA HIS A 71 10.09 28.21 9.67
C HIS A 71 9.50 28.03 11.07
N ARG A 72 8.88 26.87 11.35
CA ARG A 72 8.31 26.55 12.66
C ARG A 72 9.40 26.15 13.65
N ASP A 73 9.49 26.86 14.77
CA ASP A 73 10.42 26.55 15.87
C ASP A 73 9.61 26.35 17.16
N LEU A 74 9.23 25.10 17.41
CA LEU A 74 8.43 24.73 18.57
C LEU A 74 9.22 24.81 19.88
N ASP A 75 10.53 24.63 19.84
CA ASP A 75 11.38 24.72 21.02
C ASP A 75 11.51 26.18 21.46
N TYR A 76 11.62 27.11 20.51
CA TYR A 76 11.55 28.53 20.76
C TYR A 76 10.14 28.98 21.19
N ALA A 77 9.09 28.47 20.54
CA ALA A 77 7.70 28.72 20.94
C ALA A 77 7.46 28.34 22.41
N HIS A 78 7.93 27.16 22.82
CA HIS A 78 7.78 26.67 24.18
C HIS A 78 8.53 27.53 25.20
N LYS A 79 9.72 28.05 24.85
CA LYS A 79 10.45 29.02 25.68
C LYS A 79 9.68 30.33 25.85
N VAL A 80 9.14 30.89 24.78
CA VAL A 80 8.32 32.11 24.82
C VAL A 80 7.11 31.89 25.72
N PHE A 81 6.42 30.76 25.55
CA PHE A 81 5.25 30.38 26.36
C PHE A 81 5.57 30.30 27.86
N ASN A 82 6.70 29.70 28.23
CA ASN A 82 7.12 29.58 29.62
C ASN A 82 7.46 30.94 30.27
N GLN A 83 7.86 31.93 29.47
CA GLN A 83 8.20 33.28 29.93
C GLN A 83 6.99 34.22 30.02
N MET A 84 5.80 33.80 29.57
CA MET A 84 4.58 34.61 29.64
C MET A 84 4.14 34.82 31.10
N PRO A 85 3.97 36.07 31.58
CA PRO A 85 3.55 36.34 32.96
C PRO A 85 2.13 35.86 33.29
N GLN A 86 1.25 35.93 32.29
CA GLN A 86 -0.11 35.37 32.33
C GLN A 86 -0.37 34.64 31.03
N ARG A 87 -0.87 33.41 31.12
CA ARG A 87 -1.25 32.58 29.96
C ARG A 87 -2.75 32.65 29.80
N ASN A 88 -3.22 32.93 28.60
CA ASN A 88 -4.64 32.91 28.27
C ASN A 88 -4.98 31.67 27.44
N CYS A 89 -6.28 31.39 27.28
CA CYS A 89 -6.76 30.23 26.51
C CYS A 89 -6.23 30.22 25.06
N PHE A 90 -6.03 31.40 24.45
CA PHE A 90 -5.46 31.51 23.11
C PHE A 90 -3.99 31.04 23.05
N SER A 91 -3.16 31.44 24.02
CA SER A 91 -1.76 31.01 24.11
C SER A 91 -1.62 29.50 24.36
N TRP A 92 -2.45 28.94 25.25
CA TRP A 92 -2.55 27.49 25.50
C TRP A 92 -2.97 26.73 24.23
N ASN A 93 -4.04 27.14 23.57
CA ASN A 93 -4.53 26.49 22.35
C ASN A 93 -3.49 26.55 21.22
N THR A 94 -2.75 27.66 21.12
CA THR A 94 -1.72 27.85 20.10
C THR A 94 -0.54 26.89 20.30
N ILE A 95 -0.03 26.76 21.52
CA ILE A 95 1.11 25.88 21.80
C ILE A 95 0.72 24.40 21.69
N ILE A 96 -0.44 24.01 22.24
CA ILE A 96 -0.97 22.64 22.14
C ILE A 96 -1.18 22.26 20.66
N ARG A 97 -1.72 23.18 19.84
CA ARG A 97 -1.87 22.96 18.39
C ARG A 97 -0.53 22.80 17.67
N GLY A 98 0.45 23.65 17.98
CA GLY A 98 1.79 23.57 17.38
C GLY A 98 2.43 22.20 17.59
N PHE A 99 2.37 21.68 18.82
CA PHE A 99 2.88 20.35 19.16
C PHE A 99 2.02 19.21 18.60
N SER A 100 0.70 19.31 18.55
CA SER A 100 -0.15 18.24 18.00
C SER A 100 -0.06 18.07 16.48
N GLU A 101 0.30 19.16 15.76
CA GLU A 101 0.57 19.13 14.33
C GLU A 101 1.94 18.53 13.98
N SER A 102 2.86 18.43 14.94
CA SER A 102 4.22 17.91 14.75
C SER A 102 4.30 16.37 14.83
N ASP A 103 5.49 15.78 14.85
CA ASP A 103 5.68 14.32 14.90
C ASP A 103 5.09 13.66 16.15
N GLU A 104 5.09 12.32 16.18
CA GLU A 104 4.49 11.53 17.27
C GLU A 104 5.14 11.81 18.63
N HIS A 105 6.47 11.95 18.68
CA HIS A 105 7.19 12.20 19.93
C HIS A 105 6.79 13.56 20.53
N ARG A 106 6.73 14.58 19.69
CA ARG A 106 6.29 15.92 20.08
C ARG A 106 4.79 16.02 20.36
N ALA A 107 3.96 15.18 19.77
CA ALA A 107 2.52 15.13 20.06
C ALA A 107 2.24 14.72 21.52
N VAL A 108 3.11 13.92 22.15
CA VAL A 108 3.00 13.61 23.59
C VAL A 108 3.11 14.87 24.45
N ILE A 109 3.95 15.83 24.05
CA ILE A 109 4.11 17.13 24.73
C ILE A 109 2.79 17.92 24.69
N ALA A 110 2.03 17.85 23.58
CA ALA A 110 0.73 18.51 23.49
C ALA A 110 -0.27 18.00 24.55
N ILE A 111 -0.23 16.69 24.86
CA ILE A 111 -1.06 16.09 25.90
C ILE A 111 -0.59 16.55 27.29
N ALA A 112 0.73 16.60 27.53
CA ALA A 112 1.28 17.11 28.78
C ALA A 112 0.91 18.58 29.04
N LEU A 113 1.05 19.43 28.02
CA LEU A 113 0.64 20.84 28.07
C LEU A 113 -0.86 21.00 28.35
N PHE A 114 -1.70 20.10 27.83
CA PHE A 114 -3.12 20.09 28.17
C PHE A 114 -3.35 19.74 29.65
N CYS A 115 -2.63 18.77 30.21
CA CYS A 115 -2.71 18.47 31.65
C CYS A 115 -2.24 19.66 32.51
N GLU A 116 -1.21 20.39 32.08
CA GLU A 116 -0.77 21.62 32.75
C GLU A 116 -1.84 22.71 32.69
N MET A 117 -2.48 22.90 31.53
CA MET A 117 -3.61 23.83 31.39
C MET A 117 -4.75 23.49 32.34
N MET A 118 -5.06 22.20 32.55
CA MET A 118 -6.09 21.77 33.49
C MET A 118 -5.76 22.04 34.96
N SER A 119 -4.49 22.30 35.27
CA SER A 119 -4.02 22.65 36.61
C SER A 119 -3.97 24.17 36.84
N ASP A 120 -4.26 24.98 35.80
CA ASP A 120 -4.30 26.45 35.87
C ASP A 120 -5.65 26.91 36.41
N GLU A 121 -5.65 27.69 37.51
CA GLU A 121 -6.88 28.14 38.18
C GLU A 121 -7.71 29.16 37.35
N PHE A 122 -7.12 29.78 36.33
CA PHE A 122 -7.73 30.92 35.63
C PHE A 122 -8.15 30.61 34.20
N VAL A 123 -7.84 29.42 33.67
CA VAL A 123 -8.08 29.08 32.27
C VAL A 123 -8.76 27.72 32.13
N GLU A 124 -9.95 27.73 31.54
CA GLU A 124 -10.66 26.50 31.19
C GLU A 124 -10.47 26.12 29.72
N PRO A 125 -10.43 24.81 29.39
CA PRO A 125 -10.42 24.34 28.02
C PRO A 125 -11.75 24.65 27.33
N ASN A 126 -11.69 24.97 26.05
CA ASN A 126 -12.86 25.30 25.25
C ASN A 126 -12.94 24.45 23.98
N ARG A 127 -13.97 24.69 23.15
CA ARG A 127 -14.18 23.97 21.88
C ARG A 127 -12.98 23.99 20.91
N PHE A 128 -12.04 24.92 21.06
CA PHE A 128 -10.83 25.00 20.23
C PHE A 128 -9.63 24.26 20.84
N THR A 129 -9.67 23.93 22.13
CA THR A 129 -8.64 23.14 22.83
C THR A 129 -8.73 21.66 22.45
N PHE A 130 -9.94 21.10 22.51
CA PHE A 130 -10.20 19.67 22.31
C PHE A 130 -9.73 19.11 20.97
N PRO A 131 -9.98 19.75 19.81
CA PRO A 131 -9.47 19.27 18.52
C PRO A 131 -7.95 19.01 18.51
N SER A 132 -7.18 19.91 19.12
CA SER A 132 -5.71 19.82 19.12
C SER A 132 -5.22 18.68 20.01
N VAL A 133 -5.78 18.52 21.21
CA VAL A 133 -5.37 17.44 22.12
C VAL A 133 -5.89 16.07 21.66
N LEU A 134 -7.10 15.98 21.12
CA LEU A 134 -7.64 14.73 20.55
C LEU A 134 -6.82 14.28 19.33
N LYS A 135 -6.36 15.22 18.49
CA LYS A 135 -5.42 14.92 17.40
C LYS A 135 -4.09 14.38 17.93
N ALA A 136 -3.59 14.91 19.04
CA ALA A 136 -2.39 14.38 19.68
C ALA A 136 -2.62 12.95 20.17
N CYS A 137 -3.71 12.68 20.90
CA CYS A 137 -4.07 11.32 21.34
C CYS A 137 -4.21 10.33 20.16
N ALA A 138 -4.85 10.77 19.07
CA ALA A 138 -5.01 10.00 17.85
C ALA A 138 -3.67 9.62 17.20
N LYS A 139 -2.71 10.55 17.22
CA LYS A 139 -1.38 10.36 16.64
C LYS A 139 -0.50 9.46 17.51
N THR A 140 -0.61 9.56 18.84
CA THR A 140 0.20 8.79 19.79
C THR A 140 -0.45 7.46 20.21
N GLY A 141 -1.64 7.12 19.70
CA GLY A 141 -2.39 5.92 20.10
C GLY A 141 -2.77 5.86 21.58
N LYS A 142 -2.84 7.01 22.26
CA LYS A 142 -3.08 7.10 23.72
C LYS A 142 -4.58 7.05 24.04
N ILE A 143 -5.12 5.83 24.04
CA ILE A 143 -6.55 5.56 24.14
C ILE A 143 -7.15 6.04 25.46
N GLU A 144 -6.49 5.74 26.58
CA GLU A 144 -7.03 6.02 27.91
C GLU A 144 -7.09 7.53 28.17
N GLU A 145 -6.04 8.27 27.79
CA GLU A 145 -6.04 9.73 27.81
C GLU A 145 -7.12 10.29 26.88
N GLY A 146 -7.28 9.70 25.68
CA GLY A 146 -8.35 10.08 24.75
C GLY A 146 -9.75 9.92 25.34
N LYS A 147 -10.02 8.81 26.05
CA LYS A 147 -11.30 8.57 26.75
C LYS A 147 -11.52 9.55 27.91
N GLN A 148 -10.48 9.87 28.68
CA GLN A 148 -10.55 10.87 29.75
C GLN A 148 -10.90 12.26 29.20
N ILE A 149 -10.23 12.66 28.11
CA ILE A 149 -10.50 13.92 27.41
C ILE A 149 -11.92 13.93 26.84
N HIS A 150 -12.40 12.83 26.26
CA HIS A 150 -13.79 12.71 25.83
C HIS A 150 -14.76 12.89 27.01
N GLY A 151 -14.54 12.21 28.13
CA GLY A 151 -15.35 12.37 29.34
C GLY A 151 -15.37 13.81 29.85
N LEU A 152 -14.24 14.52 29.78
CA LEU A 152 -14.15 15.94 30.12
C LEU A 152 -14.94 16.82 29.16
N ALA A 153 -14.85 16.58 27.85
CA ALA A 153 -15.65 17.30 26.86
C ALA A 153 -17.16 17.17 27.12
N LEU A 154 -17.63 15.98 27.53
CA LEU A 154 -19.02 15.76 27.93
C LEU A 154 -19.40 16.56 29.16
N LYS A 155 -18.55 16.56 30.21
CA LYS A 155 -18.79 17.32 31.45
C LYS A 155 -18.88 18.82 31.22
N LEU A 156 -18.12 19.36 30.26
CA LEU A 156 -18.14 20.78 29.88
C LEU A 156 -19.29 21.12 28.92
N GLY A 157 -20.18 20.17 28.61
CA GLY A 157 -21.32 20.41 27.71
C GLY A 157 -20.92 20.57 26.25
N LEU A 158 -19.72 20.19 25.84
CA LEU A 158 -19.20 20.30 24.47
C LEU A 158 -19.56 19.10 23.58
N SER A 159 -20.47 18.25 24.05
CA SER A 159 -20.90 17.02 23.36
C SER A 159 -21.67 17.27 22.06
N GLY A 160 -22.23 18.47 21.89
CA GLY A 160 -22.89 18.90 20.65
C GLY A 160 -22.03 19.81 19.77
N ASP A 161 -20.79 20.13 20.17
CA ASP A 161 -19.90 20.97 19.35
C ASP A 161 -19.35 20.16 18.17
N GLU A 162 -19.54 20.71 16.96
CA GLU A 162 -19.20 20.04 15.72
C GLU A 162 -17.71 19.67 15.61
N PHE A 163 -16.83 20.61 15.99
CA PHE A 163 -15.38 20.43 15.86
C PHE A 163 -14.87 19.42 16.87
N VAL A 164 -15.42 19.41 18.08
CA VAL A 164 -15.07 18.43 19.11
C VAL A 164 -15.52 17.03 18.67
N MET A 165 -16.76 16.87 18.21
CA MET A 165 -17.30 15.57 17.79
C MET A 165 -16.55 14.96 16.60
N SER A 166 -16.24 15.73 15.55
CA SER A 166 -15.49 15.21 14.41
C SER A 166 -14.07 14.77 14.79
N ASN A 167 -13.42 15.45 15.73
CA ASN A 167 -12.09 15.05 16.22
C ASN A 167 -12.15 13.88 17.21
N LEU A 168 -13.25 13.71 17.96
CA LEU A 168 -13.48 12.53 18.79
C LEU A 168 -13.61 11.27 17.93
N VAL A 169 -14.46 11.31 16.89
CA VAL A 169 -14.58 10.20 15.92
C VAL A 169 -13.22 9.88 15.32
N ARG A 170 -12.48 10.88 14.83
CA ARG A 170 -11.14 10.67 14.29
C ARG A 170 -10.19 10.03 15.31
N MET A 171 -10.21 10.47 16.57
CA MET A 171 -9.38 9.89 17.62
C MET A 171 -9.69 8.41 17.84
N TYR A 172 -10.97 8.05 18.00
CA TYR A 172 -11.37 6.65 18.17
C TYR A 172 -11.01 5.78 16.95
N VAL A 173 -11.20 6.29 15.73
CA VAL A 173 -10.81 5.59 14.50
C VAL A 173 -9.31 5.34 14.46
N MET A 174 -8.49 6.38 14.67
CA MET A 174 -7.03 6.28 14.62
C MET A 174 -6.47 5.35 15.71
N CYS A 175 -7.19 5.21 16.82
CA CYS A 175 -6.91 4.28 17.90
C CYS A 175 -7.48 2.86 17.69
N GLY A 176 -8.13 2.58 16.54
CA GLY A 176 -8.71 1.26 16.22
C GLY A 176 -10.02 0.91 16.94
N LEU A 177 -10.64 1.83 17.68
CA LEU A 177 -11.89 1.61 18.41
C LEU A 177 -13.12 1.96 17.56
N MET A 178 -13.36 1.15 16.52
CA MET A 178 -14.43 1.43 15.54
C MET A 178 -15.84 1.42 16.12
N LYS A 179 -16.11 0.63 17.17
CA LYS A 179 -17.42 0.59 17.82
C LYS A 179 -17.79 1.94 18.43
N ASP A 180 -16.86 2.53 19.20
CA ASP A 180 -17.04 3.83 19.84
C ASP A 180 -17.12 4.95 18.80
N ALA A 181 -16.26 4.88 17.77
CA ALA A 181 -16.30 5.80 16.64
C ALA A 181 -17.65 5.78 15.91
N CYS A 182 -18.21 4.59 15.65
CA CYS A 182 -19.52 4.43 14.99
C CYS A 182 -20.66 5.05 15.80
N VAL A 183 -20.69 4.86 17.12
CA VAL A 183 -21.71 5.47 17.97
C VAL A 183 -21.68 7.00 17.85
N LEU A 184 -20.48 7.59 17.93
CA LEU A 184 -20.32 9.04 17.80
C LEU A 184 -20.62 9.54 16.39
N PHE A 185 -20.26 8.77 15.37
CA PHE A 185 -20.51 9.07 13.97
C PHE A 185 -22.00 9.14 13.65
N TYR A 186 -22.78 8.11 14.00
CA TYR A 186 -24.22 8.11 13.77
C TYR A 186 -24.95 9.14 14.63
N LYS A 187 -24.52 9.36 15.88
CA LYS A 187 -25.04 10.46 16.69
C LYS A 187 -24.83 11.80 15.99
N ASN A 188 -23.65 12.04 15.44
CA ASN A 188 -23.32 13.25 14.71
C ASN A 188 -24.15 13.43 13.42
N ILE A 189 -24.43 12.34 12.70
CA ILE A 189 -25.25 12.39 11.47
C ILE A 189 -26.74 12.61 11.79
N ILE A 190 -27.29 11.90 12.77
CA ILE A 190 -28.73 11.99 13.12
C ILE A 190 -29.09 13.39 13.63
N GLU A 191 -28.23 14.01 14.45
CA GLU A 191 -28.44 15.40 14.92
C GLU A 191 -28.38 16.42 13.78
N ARG A 192 -27.77 16.09 12.64
CA ARG A 192 -27.57 16.98 11.48
C ARG A 192 -28.73 16.98 10.48
N ASP A 193 -29.40 15.85 10.26
CA ASP A 193 -30.51 15.74 9.29
C ASP A 193 -31.74 16.63 9.66
N MET A 194 -31.82 17.15 10.89
CA MET A 194 -32.90 18.03 11.35
C MET A 194 -32.75 19.52 10.98
N VAL A 195 -31.62 19.97 10.40
CA VAL A 195 -31.35 21.40 10.13
C VAL A 195 -30.99 21.64 8.66
N MET A 196 -31.64 22.60 7.98
CA MET A 196 -31.33 22.99 6.59
C MET A 196 -29.83 23.30 6.40
N MET A 197 -29.17 22.61 5.47
CA MET A 197 -27.70 22.57 5.38
C MET A 197 -27.07 23.55 4.38
N ASP A 198 -26.04 24.26 4.85
CA ASP A 198 -25.11 25.08 4.07
C ASP A 198 -24.02 24.21 3.38
N ARG A 199 -23.38 24.71 2.33
CA ARG A 199 -22.37 24.00 1.51
C ARG A 199 -21.12 23.60 2.32
N ARG A 200 -20.62 24.44 3.23
CA ARG A 200 -19.46 24.10 4.10
C ARG A 200 -19.73 22.94 5.05
N LYS A 201 -20.99 22.74 5.46
CA LYS A 201 -21.37 21.64 6.36
C LYS A 201 -21.40 20.29 5.64
N ARG A 202 -21.71 20.29 4.33
CA ARG A 202 -21.62 19.08 3.48
C ARG A 202 -20.17 18.61 3.29
N ASP A 203 -19.22 19.52 3.13
CA ASP A 203 -17.81 19.17 2.97
C ASP A 203 -17.23 18.51 4.25
N GLY A 204 -17.60 19.02 5.44
CA GLY A 204 -17.18 18.44 6.72
C GLY A 204 -17.75 17.05 6.98
N GLU A 205 -18.97 16.77 6.49
CA GLU A 205 -19.57 15.44 6.53
C GLU A 205 -18.74 14.45 5.71
N VAL A 206 -18.44 14.76 4.45
CA VAL A 206 -17.63 13.88 3.56
C VAL A 206 -16.28 13.52 4.17
N VAL A 207 -15.62 14.47 4.85
CA VAL A 207 -14.34 14.21 5.55
C VAL A 207 -14.51 13.17 6.65
N LEU A 208 -15.59 13.22 7.41
CA LEU A 208 -15.85 12.28 8.51
C LEU A 208 -16.17 10.87 8.01
N TRP A 209 -16.97 10.75 6.93
CA TRP A 209 -17.22 9.49 6.24
C TRP A 209 -15.91 8.86 5.75
N ASN A 210 -15.05 9.65 5.10
CA ASN A 210 -13.75 9.17 4.63
C ASN A 210 -12.85 8.69 5.79
N VAL A 211 -12.89 9.36 6.96
CA VAL A 211 -12.18 8.91 8.16
C VAL A 211 -12.69 7.54 8.62
N MET A 212 -14.01 7.32 8.67
CA MET A 212 -14.58 6.02 9.06
C MET A 212 -14.19 4.91 8.07
N ILE A 213 -14.30 5.17 6.77
CA ILE A 213 -13.94 4.24 5.70
C ILE A 213 -12.46 3.86 5.80
N ASP A 214 -11.57 4.85 5.92
CA ASP A 214 -10.13 4.64 6.07
C ASP A 214 -9.78 3.87 7.36
N GLY A 215 -10.56 4.07 8.43
CA GLY A 215 -10.47 3.27 9.65
C GLY A 215 -10.75 1.78 9.43
N TYR A 216 -11.86 1.47 8.77
CA TYR A 216 -12.21 0.09 8.43
C TYR A 216 -11.22 -0.55 7.47
N MET A 217 -10.75 0.19 6.45
CA MET A 217 -9.72 -0.27 5.52
C MET A 217 -8.41 -0.63 6.22
N ARG A 218 -7.97 0.17 7.21
CA ARG A 218 -6.74 -0.11 7.99
C ARG A 218 -6.86 -1.34 8.90
N LEU A 219 -8.07 -1.70 9.30
CA LEU A 219 -8.36 -2.93 10.05
C LEU A 219 -8.63 -4.15 9.14
N GLY A 220 -8.60 -3.96 7.82
CA GLY A 220 -8.88 -5.01 6.83
C GLY A 220 -10.36 -5.33 6.61
N ASP A 221 -11.29 -4.65 7.29
CA ASP A 221 -12.73 -4.83 7.10
C ASP A 221 -13.23 -4.03 5.89
N CYS A 222 -12.83 -4.50 4.71
CA CYS A 222 -13.16 -3.85 3.44
C CYS A 222 -14.67 -3.88 3.15
N LYS A 223 -15.41 -4.84 3.72
CA LYS A 223 -16.87 -4.95 3.55
C LYS A 223 -17.60 -3.81 4.27
N ALA A 224 -17.28 -3.57 5.54
CA ALA A 224 -17.85 -2.45 6.28
C ALA A 224 -17.49 -1.10 5.63
N ALA A 225 -16.25 -0.96 5.14
CA ALA A 225 -15.81 0.21 4.40
C ALA A 225 -16.66 0.45 3.13
N ARG A 226 -16.89 -0.59 2.32
CA ARG A 226 -17.76 -0.52 1.12
C ARG A 226 -19.19 -0.14 1.47
N MET A 227 -19.77 -0.75 2.50
CA MET A 227 -21.12 -0.44 2.94
C MET A 227 -21.28 1.05 3.33
N LEU A 228 -20.31 1.61 4.06
CA LEU A 228 -20.32 3.03 4.39
C LEU A 228 -20.15 3.91 3.15
N PHE A 229 -19.24 3.54 2.25
CA PHE A 229 -19.02 4.27 1.01
C PHE A 229 -20.28 4.32 0.14
N ASP A 230 -21.05 3.23 0.08
CA ASP A 230 -22.30 3.14 -0.69
C ASP A 230 -23.42 4.00 -0.10
N GLN A 231 -23.43 4.20 1.22
CA GLN A 231 -24.39 5.07 1.92
C GLN A 231 -24.10 6.57 1.73
N MET A 232 -22.90 6.95 1.29
CA MET A 232 -22.55 8.36 1.10
C MET A 232 -23.44 9.02 0.04
N ARG A 233 -24.19 10.05 0.44
CA ARG A 233 -25.02 10.86 -0.47
C ARG A 233 -24.19 11.67 -1.47
N GLN A 234 -23.01 12.11 -1.05
CA GLN A 234 -22.06 12.85 -1.87
C GLN A 234 -20.67 12.24 -1.69
N ARG A 235 -19.99 12.00 -2.82
CA ARG A 235 -18.63 11.47 -2.85
C ARG A 235 -17.70 12.52 -3.42
N SER A 236 -16.50 12.58 -2.88
CA SER A 236 -15.41 13.41 -3.39
C SER A 236 -14.35 12.53 -4.05
N VAL A 237 -13.41 13.14 -4.79
CA VAL A 237 -12.22 12.42 -5.29
C VAL A 237 -11.44 11.78 -4.13
N VAL A 238 -11.42 12.42 -2.96
CA VAL A 238 -10.80 11.84 -1.75
C VAL A 238 -11.54 10.56 -1.32
N SER A 239 -12.87 10.53 -1.38
CA SER A 239 -13.67 9.35 -1.02
C SER A 239 -13.34 8.15 -1.92
N TRP A 240 -13.24 8.38 -3.23
CA TRP A 240 -12.82 7.36 -4.19
C TRP A 240 -11.37 6.89 -3.94
N ASN A 241 -10.44 7.83 -3.74
CA ASN A 241 -9.04 7.50 -3.48
C ASN A 241 -8.85 6.70 -2.19
N THR A 242 -9.63 7.00 -1.13
CA THR A 242 -9.63 6.20 0.10
C THR A 242 -10.03 4.76 -0.15
N MET A 243 -11.07 4.53 -0.97
CA MET A 243 -11.50 3.16 -1.34
C MET A 243 -10.45 2.44 -2.20
N ILE A 244 -9.95 3.09 -3.26
CA ILE A 244 -8.97 2.52 -4.18
C ILE A 244 -7.69 2.15 -3.43
N SER A 245 -7.14 3.09 -2.65
CA SER A 245 -5.93 2.85 -1.85
C SER A 245 -6.16 1.78 -0.79
N GLY A 246 -7.31 1.79 -0.11
CA GLY A 246 -7.66 0.81 0.91
C GLY A 246 -7.73 -0.62 0.36
N TYR A 247 -8.43 -0.82 -0.76
CA TYR A 247 -8.49 -2.12 -1.42
C TYR A 247 -7.11 -2.57 -1.93
N SER A 248 -6.35 -1.68 -2.56
CA SER A 248 -5.01 -2.02 -3.07
C SER A 248 -4.03 -2.40 -1.95
N GLN A 249 -4.09 -1.75 -0.78
CA GLN A 249 -3.25 -2.06 0.37
C GLN A 249 -3.62 -3.39 1.04
N ASN A 250 -4.91 -3.76 1.01
CA ASN A 250 -5.40 -5.03 1.54
C ASN A 250 -5.33 -6.20 0.54
N GLY A 251 -4.74 -5.99 -0.64
CA GLY A 251 -4.56 -7.04 -1.66
C GLY A 251 -5.80 -7.33 -2.53
N PHE A 252 -6.89 -6.60 -2.36
CA PHE A 252 -8.12 -6.69 -3.15
C PHE A 252 -7.98 -5.87 -4.45
N PHE A 253 -7.03 -6.25 -5.31
CA PHE A 253 -6.68 -5.47 -6.50
C PHE A 253 -7.82 -5.36 -7.51
N LYS A 254 -8.64 -6.41 -7.65
CA LYS A 254 -9.82 -6.42 -8.53
C LYS A 254 -10.84 -5.36 -8.10
N ASP A 255 -11.21 -5.37 -6.82
CA ASP A 255 -12.12 -4.38 -6.24
C ASP A 255 -11.57 -2.95 -6.35
N ALA A 256 -10.26 -2.75 -6.18
CA ALA A 256 -9.63 -1.44 -6.37
C ALA A 256 -9.80 -0.90 -7.80
N VAL A 257 -9.65 -1.77 -8.81
CA VAL A 257 -9.87 -1.41 -10.22
C VAL A 257 -11.36 -1.21 -10.53
N GLU A 258 -12.24 -2.03 -9.97
CA GLU A 258 -13.70 -1.88 -10.14
C GLU A 258 -14.19 -0.52 -9.59
N VAL A 259 -13.77 -0.15 -8.38
CA VAL A 259 -14.07 1.17 -7.80
C VAL A 259 -13.49 2.31 -8.64
N PHE A 260 -12.30 2.14 -9.22
CA PHE A 260 -11.75 3.13 -10.14
C PHE A 260 -12.59 3.26 -11.43
N CYS A 261 -13.08 2.16 -11.99
CA CYS A 261 -13.98 2.18 -13.13
C CYS A 261 -15.33 2.85 -12.78
N GLU A 262 -15.87 2.60 -11.58
CA GLU A 262 -17.05 3.32 -11.06
C GLU A 262 -16.79 4.84 -10.97
N MET A 263 -15.63 5.25 -10.45
CA MET A 263 -15.22 6.66 -10.39
C MET A 263 -15.18 7.30 -11.78
N LYS A 264 -14.56 6.62 -12.75
CA LYS A 264 -14.44 7.06 -14.15
C LYS A 264 -15.82 7.23 -14.80
N ASN A 265 -16.73 6.31 -14.56
CA ASN A 265 -18.10 6.35 -15.11
C ASN A 265 -18.97 7.41 -14.41
N GLY A 266 -18.60 7.85 -13.20
CA GLY A 266 -19.31 8.88 -12.43
C GLY A 266 -18.88 10.33 -12.72
N ASP A 267 -18.25 10.61 -13.87
CA ASP A 267 -17.72 11.93 -14.27
C ASP A 267 -16.68 12.56 -13.31
N PHE A 268 -16.08 11.77 -12.41
CA PHE A 268 -14.99 12.25 -11.55
C PHE A 268 -13.66 12.21 -12.30
N ARG A 269 -12.88 13.29 -12.21
CA ARG A 269 -11.55 13.36 -12.82
C ARG A 269 -10.51 12.72 -11.89
N PRO A 270 -9.81 11.66 -12.31
CA PRO A 270 -8.66 11.14 -11.58
C PRO A 270 -7.63 12.24 -11.35
N ASN A 271 -7.08 12.32 -10.14
CA ASN A 271 -5.97 13.22 -9.83
C ASN A 271 -4.69 12.41 -9.60
N TYR A 272 -3.58 13.09 -9.35
CA TYR A 272 -2.29 12.46 -9.05
C TYR A 272 -2.39 11.32 -8.02
N VAL A 273 -3.12 11.55 -6.92
CA VAL A 273 -3.32 10.54 -5.86
C VAL A 273 -4.09 9.33 -6.39
N THR A 274 -5.14 9.54 -7.20
CA THR A 274 -5.89 8.44 -7.83
C THR A 274 -4.97 7.55 -8.66
N LEU A 275 -4.08 8.15 -9.46
CA LEU A 275 -3.17 7.44 -10.36
C LEU A 275 -2.19 6.56 -9.57
N VAL A 276 -1.51 7.14 -8.58
CA VAL A 276 -0.54 6.41 -7.73
C VAL A 276 -1.23 5.31 -6.92
N SER A 277 -2.50 5.48 -6.53
CA SER A 277 -3.26 4.46 -5.81
C SER A 277 -3.74 3.29 -6.68
N VAL A 278 -4.10 3.52 -7.95
CA VAL A 278 -4.67 2.47 -8.82
C VAL A 278 -3.62 1.71 -9.63
N LEU A 279 -2.51 2.34 -10.01
CA LEU A 279 -1.45 1.71 -10.82
C LEU A 279 -0.90 0.40 -10.21
N PRO A 280 -0.67 0.29 -8.88
CA PRO A 280 -0.28 -0.98 -8.26
C PRO A 280 -1.28 -2.10 -8.48
N ALA A 281 -2.59 -1.82 -8.39
CA ALA A 281 -3.63 -2.82 -8.62
C ALA A 281 -3.64 -3.28 -10.10
N ILE A 282 -3.52 -2.35 -11.04
CA ILE A 282 -3.45 -2.63 -12.48
C ILE A 282 -2.21 -3.48 -12.81
N SER A 283 -1.06 -3.09 -12.26
CA SER A 283 0.22 -3.80 -12.34
C SER A 283 0.08 -5.24 -11.82
N ARG A 284 -0.61 -5.45 -10.70
CA ARG A 284 -0.86 -6.77 -10.10
C ARG A 284 -1.82 -7.63 -10.91
N LEU A 285 -2.85 -7.05 -11.51
CA LEU A 285 -3.79 -7.77 -12.38
C LEU A 285 -3.25 -7.96 -13.81
N GLY A 286 -2.23 -7.20 -14.21
CA GLY A 286 -1.73 -7.24 -15.59
C GLY A 286 -2.69 -6.61 -16.61
N SER A 287 -3.54 -5.66 -16.18
CA SER A 287 -4.53 -5.02 -17.06
C SER A 287 -3.90 -3.93 -17.92
N LEU A 288 -3.26 -4.35 -19.02
CA LEU A 288 -2.48 -3.46 -19.88
C LEU A 288 -3.34 -2.37 -20.52
N GLU A 289 -4.56 -2.68 -20.97
CA GLU A 289 -5.41 -1.71 -21.67
C GLU A 289 -5.82 -0.55 -20.75
N LEU A 290 -6.13 -0.85 -19.48
CA LEU A 290 -6.42 0.17 -18.48
C LEU A 290 -5.17 0.99 -18.12
N GLY A 291 -4.01 0.33 -18.02
CA GLY A 291 -2.73 0.98 -17.79
C GLY A 291 -2.32 1.95 -18.91
N GLU A 292 -2.54 1.57 -20.16
CA GLU A 292 -2.31 2.42 -21.34
C GLU A 292 -3.27 3.61 -21.36
N TRP A 293 -4.54 3.38 -21.05
CA TRP A 293 -5.52 4.46 -20.92
C TRP A 293 -5.12 5.47 -19.84
N LEU A 294 -4.64 4.99 -18.69
CA LEU A 294 -4.15 5.87 -17.62
C LEU A 294 -2.94 6.67 -18.06
N HIS A 295 -1.95 6.04 -18.68
CA HIS A 295 -0.76 6.74 -19.15
C HIS A 295 -1.13 7.84 -20.16
N PHE A 296 -1.99 7.53 -21.13
CA PHE A 296 -2.54 8.51 -22.06
C PHE A 296 -3.31 9.63 -21.33
N TYR A 297 -4.11 9.29 -20.32
CA TYR A 297 -4.81 10.28 -19.51
C TYR A 297 -3.84 11.24 -18.81
N VAL A 298 -2.72 10.74 -18.27
CA VAL A 298 -1.69 11.58 -17.64
C VAL A 298 -1.06 12.53 -18.66
N GLU A 299 -0.64 12.02 -19.81
CA GLU A 299 -0.01 12.82 -20.87
C GLU A 299 -0.92 13.94 -21.40
N ASN A 300 -2.23 13.71 -21.44
CA ASN A 300 -3.21 14.72 -21.87
C ASN A 300 -3.75 15.60 -20.73
N SER A 301 -3.40 15.27 -19.49
CA SER A 301 -3.76 16.05 -18.32
C SER A 301 -2.62 17.00 -17.94
N ARG A 302 -2.92 18.05 -17.17
CA ARG A 302 -1.89 18.92 -16.58
C ARG A 302 -1.22 18.28 -15.36
N ILE A 303 -1.03 16.96 -15.36
CA ILE A 303 -0.42 16.19 -14.27
C ILE A 303 1.02 15.91 -14.67
N GLU A 304 1.96 16.40 -13.87
CA GLU A 304 3.38 16.15 -14.09
C GLU A 304 3.74 14.71 -13.71
N ILE A 305 4.50 14.03 -14.57
CA ILE A 305 5.09 12.72 -14.25
C ILE A 305 6.37 12.98 -13.49
N ASP A 306 6.25 12.99 -12.16
CA ASP A 306 7.38 13.00 -11.26
C ASP A 306 7.95 11.58 -11.06
N ASP A 307 8.97 11.46 -10.23
CA ASP A 307 9.67 10.20 -10.02
C ASP A 307 8.76 9.10 -9.43
N VAL A 308 7.79 9.47 -8.60
CA VAL A 308 6.88 8.52 -7.95
C VAL A 308 5.90 7.98 -8.97
N LEU A 309 5.23 8.85 -9.73
CA LEU A 309 4.30 8.44 -10.78
C LEU A 309 5.04 7.72 -11.92
N GLY A 310 6.24 8.19 -12.28
CA GLY A 310 7.13 7.54 -13.25
C GLY A 310 7.50 6.13 -12.84
N SER A 311 7.93 5.92 -11.58
CA SER A 311 8.23 4.58 -11.05
C SER A 311 7.01 3.65 -11.06
N ALA A 312 5.82 4.17 -10.75
CA ALA A 312 4.58 3.40 -10.79
C ALA A 312 4.17 3.00 -12.22
N LEU A 313 4.41 3.87 -13.20
CA LEU A 313 4.19 3.58 -14.62
C LEU A 313 5.18 2.53 -15.15
N ILE A 314 6.47 2.65 -14.79
CA ILE A 314 7.51 1.66 -15.11
C ILE A 314 7.13 0.30 -14.54
N ASP A 315 6.75 0.24 -13.25
CA ASP A 315 6.34 -0.99 -12.59
C ASP A 315 5.10 -1.62 -13.26
N MET A 316 4.12 -0.78 -13.61
CA MET A 316 2.91 -1.21 -14.30
C MET A 316 3.22 -1.82 -15.67
N TYR A 317 3.95 -1.13 -16.55
CA TYR A 317 4.29 -1.67 -17.87
C TYR A 317 5.13 -2.94 -17.78
N SER A 318 6.08 -2.98 -16.84
CA SER A 318 6.90 -4.16 -16.58
C SER A 318 6.01 -5.35 -16.17
N LYS A 319 5.11 -5.21 -15.19
CA LYS A 319 4.25 -6.31 -14.71
C LYS A 319 3.04 -6.61 -15.60
N CYS A 320 2.72 -5.73 -16.54
CA CYS A 320 1.81 -6.01 -17.66
C CYS A 320 2.52 -6.72 -18.84
N GLY A 321 3.84 -6.96 -18.75
CA GLY A 321 4.59 -7.75 -19.72
C GLY A 321 5.00 -6.99 -20.98
N VAL A 322 5.14 -5.66 -20.89
CA VAL A 322 5.58 -4.79 -22.00
C VAL A 322 6.76 -3.93 -21.54
N ILE A 323 7.92 -4.58 -21.38
CA ILE A 323 9.14 -3.96 -20.86
C ILE A 323 9.62 -2.80 -21.74
N GLU A 324 9.35 -2.85 -23.04
CA GLU A 324 9.75 -1.81 -23.99
C GLU A 324 9.05 -0.47 -23.69
N LYS A 325 7.79 -0.49 -23.24
CA LYS A 325 7.08 0.72 -22.82
C LYS A 325 7.58 1.23 -21.47
N ALA A 326 8.01 0.34 -20.57
CA ALA A 326 8.64 0.73 -19.31
C ALA A 326 9.96 1.50 -19.57
N ILE A 327 10.78 1.02 -20.51
CA ILE A 327 12.00 1.71 -20.95
C ILE A 327 11.67 3.09 -21.53
N GLN A 328 10.67 3.20 -22.40
CA GLN A 328 10.25 4.50 -22.97
C GLN A 328 9.80 5.50 -21.91
N VAL A 329 9.11 5.04 -20.85
CA VAL A 329 8.74 5.91 -19.72
C VAL A 329 10.01 6.35 -18.99
N PHE A 330 10.91 5.41 -18.67
CA PHE A 330 12.16 5.68 -17.97
C PHE A 330 13.03 6.73 -18.69
N GLU A 331 13.27 6.55 -20.00
CA GLU A 331 14.08 7.46 -20.82
C GLU A 331 13.52 8.88 -20.94
N ARG A 332 12.21 9.08 -20.72
CA ARG A 332 11.55 10.39 -20.79
C ARG A 332 11.59 11.16 -19.47
N LEU A 333 12.03 10.55 -18.38
CA LEU A 333 12.01 11.20 -17.07
C LEU A 333 13.12 12.28 -16.98
N PRO A 334 12.80 13.48 -16.47
CA PRO A 334 13.72 14.62 -16.49
C PRO A 334 14.92 14.46 -15.53
N ARG A 335 14.82 13.56 -14.53
CA ARG A 335 15.89 13.29 -13.57
C ARG A 335 15.74 11.89 -12.98
N GLU A 336 16.56 10.97 -13.43
CA GLU A 336 16.54 9.61 -12.90
C GLU A 336 17.04 9.62 -11.46
N ASN A 337 16.28 9.00 -10.57
CA ASN A 337 16.55 8.93 -9.15
C ASN A 337 16.54 7.46 -8.69
N VAL A 338 16.85 7.21 -7.42
CA VAL A 338 17.02 5.84 -6.92
C VAL A 338 15.78 4.96 -7.14
N ILE A 339 14.56 5.52 -7.05
CA ILE A 339 13.31 4.74 -7.17
C ILE A 339 12.99 4.35 -8.62
N THR A 340 13.29 5.20 -9.59
CA THR A 340 13.05 4.94 -11.02
C THR A 340 14.05 3.93 -11.57
N TRP A 341 15.34 4.06 -11.22
CA TRP A 341 16.36 3.04 -11.51
C TRP A 341 16.01 1.68 -10.90
N SER A 342 15.61 1.64 -9.62
CA SER A 342 15.20 0.40 -8.95
C SER A 342 14.01 -0.26 -9.64
N ALA A 343 13.01 0.53 -10.07
CA ALA A 343 11.86 0.02 -10.79
C ALA A 343 12.25 -0.59 -12.15
N MET A 344 13.18 0.03 -12.88
CA MET A 344 13.66 -0.48 -14.17
C MET A 344 14.49 -1.76 -14.02
N ILE A 345 15.41 -1.81 -13.04
CA ILE A 345 16.19 -3.02 -12.71
C ILE A 345 15.24 -4.17 -12.32
N ASN A 346 14.21 -3.87 -11.53
CA ASN A 346 13.19 -4.86 -11.18
C ASN A 346 12.41 -5.35 -12.40
N GLY A 347 12.07 -4.45 -13.33
CA GLY A 347 11.46 -4.79 -14.60
C GLY A 347 12.29 -5.82 -15.38
N PHE A 348 13.57 -5.56 -15.58
CA PHE A 348 14.47 -6.54 -16.23
C PHE A 348 14.57 -7.86 -15.45
N ALA A 349 14.63 -7.81 -14.12
CA ALA A 349 14.72 -8.98 -13.26
C ALA A 349 13.49 -9.92 -13.40
N ILE A 350 12.27 -9.38 -13.39
CA ILE A 350 11.06 -10.19 -13.52
C ILE A 350 10.88 -10.72 -14.95
N HIS A 351 11.45 -10.06 -15.95
CA HIS A 351 11.50 -10.53 -17.34
C HIS A 351 12.60 -11.58 -17.60
N GLY A 352 13.48 -11.82 -16.62
CA GLY A 352 14.62 -12.74 -16.75
C GLY A 352 15.78 -12.17 -17.56
N GLN A 353 15.83 -10.86 -17.76
CA GLN A 353 16.86 -10.13 -18.50
C GLN A 353 17.98 -9.69 -17.56
N ALA A 354 18.73 -10.66 -17.04
CA ALA A 354 19.71 -10.39 -15.98
C ALA A 354 20.89 -9.51 -16.45
N SER A 355 21.32 -9.66 -17.70
CA SER A 355 22.34 -8.79 -18.31
C SER A 355 21.91 -7.32 -18.30
N GLU A 356 20.70 -7.05 -18.76
CA GLU A 356 20.14 -5.71 -18.85
C GLU A 356 19.90 -5.12 -17.45
N ALA A 357 19.50 -5.94 -16.47
CA ALA A 357 19.40 -5.52 -15.07
C ALA A 357 20.77 -5.09 -14.49
N ILE A 358 21.84 -5.84 -14.77
CA ILE A 358 23.21 -5.54 -14.34
C ILE A 358 23.74 -4.28 -15.04
N ASP A 359 23.50 -4.15 -16.35
CA ASP A 359 23.93 -2.97 -17.12
C ASP A 359 23.25 -1.71 -16.61
N CYS A 360 21.93 -1.77 -16.40
CA CYS A 360 21.12 -0.70 -15.81
C CYS A 360 21.62 -0.31 -14.41
N PHE A 361 21.99 -1.28 -13.57
CA PHE A 361 22.59 -1.00 -12.26
C PHE A 361 23.97 -0.35 -12.36
N CYS A 362 24.78 -0.73 -13.35
CA CYS A 362 26.06 -0.07 -13.60
C CYS A 362 25.88 1.38 -14.07
N GLU A 363 24.90 1.64 -14.94
CA GLU A 363 24.56 2.99 -15.41
C GLU A 363 24.07 3.89 -14.28
N MET A 364 23.19 3.38 -13.40
CA MET A 364 22.77 4.05 -12.17
C MET A 364 23.96 4.56 -11.35
N ARG A 365 24.97 3.71 -11.15
CA ARG A 365 26.19 4.08 -10.40
C ARG A 365 27.05 5.09 -11.16
N ARG A 366 27.19 4.95 -12.48
CA ARG A 366 27.93 5.90 -13.34
C ARG A 366 27.27 7.29 -13.35
N ALA A 367 25.94 7.35 -13.24
CA ALA A 367 25.16 8.57 -13.08
C ALA A 367 25.32 9.20 -11.68
N GLY A 368 26.08 8.59 -10.77
CA GLY A 368 26.30 9.07 -9.41
C GLY A 368 25.12 8.84 -8.47
N VAL A 369 24.12 8.04 -8.87
CA VAL A 369 22.99 7.67 -8.03
C VAL A 369 23.42 6.51 -7.12
N ARG A 370 23.31 6.71 -5.80
CA ARG A 370 23.62 5.66 -4.83
C ARG A 370 22.53 4.59 -4.86
N PRO A 371 22.89 3.29 -5.02
CA PRO A 371 21.93 2.20 -4.91
C PRO A 371 21.20 2.18 -3.57
N SER A 372 19.91 1.82 -3.61
CA SER A 372 19.12 1.52 -2.42
C SER A 372 19.14 0.02 -2.11
N ASP A 373 18.64 -0.32 -0.93
CA ASP A 373 18.21 -1.67 -0.56
C ASP A 373 17.31 -2.31 -1.64
N VAL A 374 16.34 -1.57 -2.17
CA VAL A 374 15.41 -2.07 -3.20
C VAL A 374 16.14 -2.38 -4.51
N ALA A 375 17.10 -1.54 -4.93
CA ALA A 375 17.90 -1.78 -6.13
C ALA A 375 18.69 -3.11 -6.03
N TYR A 376 19.29 -3.37 -4.86
CA TYR A 376 20.01 -4.61 -4.61
C TYR A 376 19.11 -5.84 -4.57
N ILE A 377 17.92 -5.75 -3.97
CA ILE A 377 16.92 -6.84 -4.02
C ILE A 377 16.58 -7.19 -5.47
N SER A 378 16.33 -6.18 -6.31
CA SER A 378 16.01 -6.38 -7.73
C SER A 378 17.18 -6.99 -8.50
N LEU A 379 18.42 -6.56 -8.24
CA LEU A 379 19.62 -7.10 -8.86
C LEU A 379 19.89 -8.56 -8.46
N LEU A 380 19.74 -8.89 -7.17
CA LEU A 380 19.89 -10.26 -6.68
C LEU A 380 18.79 -11.19 -7.21
N THR A 381 17.57 -10.67 -7.36
CA THR A 381 16.47 -11.40 -8.01
C THR A 381 16.79 -11.70 -9.48
N ALA A 382 17.39 -10.74 -10.21
CA ALA A 382 17.85 -10.97 -11.57
C ALA A 382 18.92 -12.06 -11.63
N CYS A 383 19.89 -12.03 -10.71
CA CYS A 383 20.90 -13.08 -10.59
C CYS A 383 20.27 -14.46 -10.29
N SER A 384 19.30 -14.51 -9.38
CA SER A 384 18.56 -15.74 -9.03
C SER A 384 17.85 -16.35 -10.24
N HIS A 385 17.14 -15.54 -11.03
CA HIS A 385 16.41 -16.01 -12.22
C HIS A 385 17.31 -16.44 -13.38
N ALA A 386 18.58 -16.03 -13.38
CA ALA A 386 19.57 -16.39 -14.39
C ALA A 386 20.64 -17.38 -13.89
N GLY A 387 20.60 -17.77 -12.60
CA GLY A 387 21.58 -18.70 -12.01
C GLY A 387 22.99 -18.11 -11.88
N LEU A 388 23.13 -16.79 -11.81
CA LEU A 388 24.42 -16.09 -11.73
C LEU A 388 24.94 -16.04 -10.28
N VAL A 389 25.32 -17.20 -9.74
CA VAL A 389 25.73 -17.34 -8.32
C VAL A 389 26.87 -16.39 -7.95
N GLU A 390 27.95 -16.37 -8.75
CA GLU A 390 29.14 -15.57 -8.46
C GLU A 390 28.87 -14.05 -8.51
N GLU A 391 28.07 -13.60 -9.48
CA GLU A 391 27.65 -12.19 -9.54
C GLU A 391 26.74 -11.84 -8.36
N GLY A 392 25.82 -12.73 -7.96
CA GLY A 392 24.99 -12.56 -6.78
C GLY A 392 25.82 -12.39 -5.49
N ARG A 393 26.83 -13.25 -5.28
CA ARG A 393 27.77 -13.13 -4.15
C ARG A 393 28.53 -11.80 -4.16
N LYS A 394 29.01 -11.42 -5.34
CA LYS A 394 29.76 -10.17 -5.55
C LYS A 394 28.89 -8.96 -5.22
N TYR A 395 27.66 -8.90 -5.72
CA TYR A 395 26.76 -7.77 -5.43
C TYR A 395 26.28 -7.75 -3.98
N PHE A 396 26.00 -8.90 -3.37
CA PHE A 396 25.68 -8.96 -1.95
C PHE A 396 26.86 -8.45 -1.09
N SER A 397 28.08 -8.85 -1.43
CA SER A 397 29.30 -8.37 -0.76
C SER A 397 29.54 -6.88 -1.00
N GLN A 398 29.25 -6.38 -2.21
CA GLN A 398 29.38 -4.96 -2.56
C GLN A 398 28.40 -4.11 -1.75
N MET A 399 27.15 -4.55 -1.62
CA MET A 399 26.11 -3.88 -0.84
C MET A 399 26.57 -3.61 0.60
N VAL A 400 27.13 -4.62 1.26
CA VAL A 400 27.59 -4.54 2.65
C VAL A 400 28.90 -3.76 2.77
N ASN A 401 29.91 -4.14 1.98
CA ASN A 401 31.29 -3.68 2.21
C ASN A 401 31.63 -2.37 1.51
N VAL A 402 30.91 -2.01 0.43
CA VAL A 402 31.20 -0.83 -0.38
C VAL A 402 30.15 0.25 -0.17
N ASP A 403 28.87 -0.10 -0.29
CA ASP A 403 27.77 0.87 -0.15
C ASP A 403 27.31 1.04 1.31
N GLY A 404 27.76 0.17 2.22
CA GLY A 404 27.49 0.28 3.65
C GLY A 404 26.02 0.08 4.01
N LEU A 405 25.30 -0.74 3.24
CA LEU A 405 23.90 -1.06 3.46
C LEU A 405 23.78 -2.33 4.30
N ASP A 406 22.99 -2.26 5.37
CA ASP A 406 22.66 -3.43 6.18
C ASP A 406 21.69 -4.35 5.44
N PRO A 407 22.03 -5.65 5.23
CA PRO A 407 21.12 -6.57 4.58
C PRO A 407 19.85 -6.79 5.38
N ARG A 408 18.71 -6.49 4.77
CA ARG A 408 17.38 -6.90 5.25
C ARG A 408 17.02 -8.34 4.87
N ILE A 409 15.97 -8.87 5.50
CA ILE A 409 15.46 -10.23 5.28
C ILE A 409 15.20 -10.55 3.80
N GLU A 410 14.76 -9.58 3.00
CA GLU A 410 14.50 -9.78 1.58
C GLU A 410 15.78 -10.07 0.78
N HIS A 411 16.92 -9.47 1.15
CA HIS A 411 18.21 -9.75 0.50
C HIS A 411 18.67 -11.18 0.78
N TYR A 412 18.50 -11.65 2.02
CA TYR A 412 18.79 -13.03 2.38
C TYR A 412 17.85 -13.98 1.63
N GLY A 413 16.57 -13.65 1.51
CA GLY A 413 15.61 -14.41 0.70
C GLY A 413 16.03 -14.55 -0.76
N CYS A 414 16.51 -13.48 -1.39
CA CYS A 414 17.04 -13.53 -2.76
C CYS A 414 18.29 -14.41 -2.88
N MET A 415 19.21 -14.35 -1.92
CA MET A 415 20.42 -15.19 -1.92
C MET A 415 20.09 -16.67 -1.71
N VAL A 416 19.18 -16.99 -0.81
CA VAL A 416 18.71 -18.37 -0.59
C VAL A 416 17.98 -18.91 -1.81
N ASP A 417 17.16 -18.09 -2.48
CA ASP A 417 16.51 -18.46 -3.75
C ASP A 417 17.57 -18.73 -4.85
N LEU A 418 18.61 -17.90 -4.95
CA LEU A 418 19.71 -18.06 -5.91
C LEU A 418 20.53 -19.34 -5.67
N LEU A 419 20.97 -19.58 -4.43
CA LEU A 419 21.75 -20.76 -4.04
C LEU A 419 20.89 -22.02 -4.20
N GLY A 420 19.64 -21.97 -3.73
CA GLY A 420 18.69 -23.06 -3.81
C GLY A 420 18.37 -23.49 -5.24
N ARG A 421 18.05 -22.54 -6.13
CA ARG A 421 17.82 -22.85 -7.57
C ARG A 421 19.06 -23.45 -8.23
N SER A 422 20.25 -23.01 -7.84
CA SER A 422 21.53 -23.52 -8.34
C SER A 422 21.94 -24.88 -7.76
N GLY A 423 21.14 -25.46 -6.85
CA GLY A 423 21.39 -26.79 -6.26
C GLY A 423 22.37 -26.77 -5.08
N LEU A 424 22.79 -25.59 -4.62
CA LEU A 424 23.69 -25.41 -3.48
C LEU A 424 22.88 -25.41 -2.18
N LEU A 425 22.18 -26.52 -1.91
CA LEU A 425 21.20 -26.62 -0.82
C LEU A 425 21.83 -26.53 0.57
N GLU A 426 22.93 -27.23 0.80
CA GLU A 426 23.65 -27.23 2.08
C GLU A 426 24.18 -25.83 2.39
N GLU A 427 24.72 -25.15 1.38
CA GLU A 427 25.18 -23.78 1.51
C GLU A 427 24.01 -22.81 1.77
N ALA A 428 22.87 -23.00 1.12
CA ALA A 428 21.68 -22.21 1.36
C ALA A 428 21.18 -22.38 2.81
N GLU A 429 21.17 -23.61 3.34
CA GLU A 429 20.82 -23.87 4.75
C GLU A 429 21.83 -23.22 5.71
N GLU A 430 23.13 -23.35 5.45
CA GLU A 430 24.19 -22.68 6.24
C GLU A 430 24.06 -21.15 6.21
N PHE A 431 23.72 -20.58 5.06
CA PHE A 431 23.53 -19.14 4.90
C PHE A 431 22.35 -18.62 5.74
N ILE A 432 21.25 -19.39 5.84
CA ILE A 432 20.12 -19.07 6.72
C ILE A 432 20.53 -19.12 8.19
N LEU A 433 21.30 -20.12 8.58
CA LEU A 433 21.72 -20.30 9.98
C LEU A 433 22.69 -19.22 10.45
N ASN A 434 23.50 -18.66 9.54
CA ASN A 434 24.52 -17.67 9.84
C ASN A 434 24.04 -16.21 9.74
N MET A 435 22.80 -15.96 9.34
CA MET A 435 22.34 -14.59 9.16
C MET A 435 22.05 -13.91 10.52
N PRO A 436 22.33 -12.60 10.65
CA PRO A 436 22.20 -11.86 11.91
C PRO A 436 20.74 -11.52 12.29
N VAL A 437 19.80 -11.76 11.38
CA VAL A 437 18.36 -11.50 11.55
C VAL A 437 17.61 -12.81 11.70
N LYS A 438 16.51 -12.83 12.44
CA LYS A 438 15.70 -14.04 12.58
C LYS A 438 15.08 -14.43 11.22
N PRO A 439 15.18 -15.71 10.79
CA PRO A 439 14.50 -16.16 9.58
C PRO A 439 12.99 -15.99 9.64
N ASP A 440 12.43 -15.50 8.54
CA ASP A 440 10.99 -15.47 8.30
C ASP A 440 10.53 -16.69 7.49
N ASP A 441 9.23 -16.81 7.28
CA ASP A 441 8.64 -17.91 6.51
C ASP A 441 9.04 -17.85 5.02
N VAL A 442 9.29 -16.68 4.47
CA VAL A 442 9.65 -16.50 3.05
C VAL A 442 10.99 -17.13 2.73
N VAL A 443 12.01 -16.92 3.57
CA VAL A 443 13.34 -17.50 3.41
C VAL A 443 13.29 -19.03 3.47
N TRP A 444 12.60 -19.59 4.46
CA TRP A 444 12.44 -21.05 4.56
C TRP A 444 11.59 -21.64 3.44
N LYS A 445 10.55 -20.94 2.96
CA LYS A 445 9.77 -21.35 1.79
C LYS A 445 10.62 -21.39 0.52
N ALA A 446 11.58 -20.48 0.37
CA ALA A 446 12.52 -20.50 -0.75
C ALA A 446 13.40 -21.77 -0.71
N LEU A 447 13.97 -22.10 0.45
CA LEU A 447 14.75 -23.33 0.61
C LEU A 447 13.89 -24.59 0.42
N LEU A 448 12.67 -24.63 0.98
CA LEU A 448 11.75 -25.77 0.79
C LEU A 448 11.40 -25.98 -0.69
N GLY A 449 11.20 -24.89 -1.43
CA GLY A 449 10.99 -24.92 -2.87
C GLY A 449 12.19 -25.49 -3.63
N ALA A 450 13.41 -25.14 -3.22
CA ALA A 450 14.65 -25.69 -3.77
C ALA A 450 14.83 -27.17 -3.44
N CYS A 451 14.57 -27.59 -2.20
CA CYS A 451 14.58 -29.00 -1.80
C CYS A 451 13.62 -29.84 -2.66
N ARG A 452 12.42 -29.30 -2.93
CA ARG A 452 11.45 -29.95 -3.83
C ARG A 452 11.98 -30.04 -5.26
N MET A 453 12.58 -28.98 -5.77
CA MET A 453 13.12 -28.91 -7.14
C MET A 453 14.24 -29.94 -7.35
N HIS A 454 15.13 -30.10 -6.38
CA HIS A 454 16.28 -31.01 -6.45
C HIS A 454 16.02 -32.39 -5.82
N GLY A 455 14.80 -32.66 -5.36
CA GLY A 455 14.41 -33.96 -4.78
C GLY A 455 15.05 -34.29 -3.42
N ASN A 456 15.55 -33.30 -2.67
CA ASN A 456 16.15 -33.50 -1.35
C ASN A 456 15.07 -33.56 -0.25
N VAL A 457 14.46 -34.73 -0.09
CA VAL A 457 13.33 -34.93 0.84
C VAL A 457 13.75 -34.88 2.31
N GLU A 458 14.97 -35.31 2.65
CA GLU A 458 15.50 -35.25 4.02
C GLU A 458 15.59 -33.80 4.53
N MET A 459 16.22 -32.91 3.75
CA MET A 459 16.26 -31.49 4.06
C MET A 459 14.87 -30.86 3.97
N GLY A 460 14.08 -31.23 2.94
CA GLY A 460 12.70 -30.77 2.77
C GLY A 460 11.82 -31.05 3.99
N LYS A 461 11.94 -32.23 4.61
CA LYS A 461 11.23 -32.61 5.83
C LYS A 461 11.62 -31.72 7.02
N ARG A 462 12.92 -31.48 7.23
CA ARG A 462 13.39 -30.59 8.31
C ARG A 462 12.84 -29.18 8.15
N VAL A 463 13.00 -28.60 6.95
CA VAL A 463 12.55 -27.24 6.64
C VAL A 463 11.02 -27.10 6.73
N ALA A 464 10.28 -28.11 6.25
CA ALA A 464 8.82 -28.12 6.35
C ALA A 464 8.34 -28.12 7.80
N ASN A 465 8.99 -28.89 8.69
CA ASN A 465 8.65 -28.90 10.12
C ASN A 465 8.90 -27.53 10.76
N ILE A 466 10.03 -26.87 10.45
CA ILE A 466 10.31 -25.52 10.93
C ILE A 466 9.20 -24.54 10.49
N LEU A 467 8.75 -24.63 9.23
CA LEU A 467 7.65 -23.80 8.72
C LEU A 467 6.32 -24.08 9.41
N MET A 468 5.99 -25.34 9.68
CA MET A 468 4.77 -25.72 10.39
C MET A 468 4.76 -25.22 11.83
N ASP A 469 5.93 -25.13 12.48
CA ASP A 469 6.04 -24.59 13.83
C ASP A 469 5.92 -23.05 13.85
N MET A 470 6.43 -22.37 12.81
CA MET A 470 6.36 -20.90 12.72
C MET A 470 5.00 -20.39 12.23
N VAL A 471 4.42 -21.04 11.21
CA VAL A 471 3.18 -20.61 10.56
C VAL A 471 2.27 -21.84 10.35
N PRO A 472 1.65 -22.38 11.41
CA PRO A 472 0.93 -23.65 11.36
C PRO A 472 -0.28 -23.64 10.43
N ASN A 473 -0.83 -22.47 10.11
CA ASN A 473 -2.00 -22.34 9.24
C ASN A 473 -1.63 -22.13 7.76
N ASP A 474 -0.34 -22.04 7.42
CA ASP A 474 0.11 -21.89 6.03
C ASP A 474 0.09 -23.23 5.31
N SER A 475 -0.74 -23.36 4.27
CA SER A 475 -0.87 -24.61 3.52
C SER A 475 0.37 -24.97 2.70
N GLY A 476 1.24 -24.00 2.40
CA GLY A 476 2.37 -24.16 1.49
C GLY A 476 3.36 -25.25 1.93
N ALA A 477 3.71 -25.27 3.22
CA ALA A 477 4.65 -26.25 3.77
C ALA A 477 4.10 -27.69 3.71
N TYR A 478 2.84 -27.87 4.12
CA TYR A 478 2.16 -29.17 4.08
C TYR A 478 2.03 -29.70 2.66
N VAL A 479 1.61 -28.85 1.71
CA VAL A 479 1.46 -29.24 0.31
C VAL A 479 2.83 -29.58 -0.31
N ALA A 480 3.86 -28.79 -0.03
CA ALA A 480 5.20 -29.06 -0.57
C ALA A 480 5.79 -30.38 -0.04
N LEU A 481 5.65 -30.67 1.25
CA LEU A 481 6.12 -31.92 1.85
C LEU A 481 5.29 -33.12 1.38
N SER A 482 3.97 -32.99 1.33
CA SER A 482 3.06 -34.01 0.78
C SER A 482 3.44 -34.35 -0.67
N ASN A 483 3.74 -33.33 -1.47
CA ASN A 483 4.19 -33.53 -2.85
C ASN A 483 5.54 -34.26 -2.93
N MET A 484 6.49 -33.95 -2.05
CA MET A 484 7.77 -34.67 -1.98
C MET A 484 7.57 -36.15 -1.63
N TYR A 485 6.74 -36.47 -0.64
CA TYR A 485 6.42 -37.87 -0.31
C TYR A 485 5.71 -38.61 -1.44
N ALA A 486 4.78 -37.94 -2.12
CA ALA A 486 4.09 -38.51 -3.28
C ALA A 486 5.06 -38.83 -4.42
N SER A 487 6.07 -37.98 -4.66
CA SER A 487 7.10 -38.23 -5.69
C SER A 487 7.95 -39.48 -5.41
N GLN A 488 8.04 -39.90 -4.15
CA GLN A 488 8.72 -41.13 -3.72
C GLN A 488 7.77 -42.34 -3.59
N GLY A 489 6.48 -42.18 -3.88
CA GLY A 489 5.46 -43.21 -3.70
C GLY A 489 5.11 -43.51 -2.24
N ASN A 490 5.49 -42.66 -1.29
CA ASN A 490 5.19 -42.84 0.14
C ASN A 490 3.77 -42.34 0.48
N TRP A 491 2.76 -43.12 0.09
CA TRP A 491 1.34 -42.74 0.24
C TRP A 491 0.83 -42.71 1.69
N SER A 492 1.51 -43.42 2.61
CA SER A 492 1.17 -43.35 4.04
C SER A 492 1.42 -41.95 4.60
N GLU A 493 2.60 -41.38 4.34
CA GLU A 493 2.93 -40.03 4.81
C GLU A 493 2.08 -38.96 4.10
N VAL A 494 1.76 -39.14 2.81
CA VAL A 494 0.82 -38.26 2.09
C VAL A 494 -0.55 -38.23 2.77
N SER A 495 -1.05 -39.40 3.16
CA SER A 495 -2.35 -39.53 3.83
C SER A 495 -2.34 -38.87 5.20
N GLU A 496 -1.26 -39.05 5.97
CA GLU A 496 -1.05 -38.38 7.27
C GLU A 496 -1.04 -36.86 7.13
N MET A 497 -0.29 -36.32 6.16
CA MET A 497 -0.24 -34.87 5.92
C MET A 497 -1.60 -34.29 5.55
N ARG A 498 -2.37 -34.99 4.69
CA ARG A 498 -3.72 -34.55 4.30
C ARG A 498 -4.70 -34.61 5.46
N LEU A 499 -4.59 -35.63 6.32
CA LEU A 499 -5.42 -35.73 7.53
C LEU A 499 -5.13 -34.56 8.47
N ARG A 500 -3.85 -34.25 8.71
CA ARG A 500 -3.44 -33.13 9.55
C ARG A 500 -3.94 -31.79 9.00
N MET A 501 -3.85 -31.57 7.69
CA MET A 501 -4.44 -30.38 7.05
C MET A 501 -5.95 -30.28 7.29
N LYS A 502 -6.68 -31.40 7.21
CA LYS A 502 -8.12 -31.44 7.45
C LYS A 502 -8.49 -31.19 8.91
N GLU A 503 -7.74 -31.75 9.85
CA GLU A 503 -7.96 -31.55 11.30
C GLU A 503 -7.73 -30.10 11.74
N MET A 504 -6.82 -29.39 11.06
CA MET A 504 -6.49 -27.98 11.33
C MET A 504 -7.31 -26.99 10.46
N ASP A 505 -8.26 -27.46 9.65
CA ASP A 505 -9.02 -26.67 8.65
C ASP A 505 -8.11 -25.83 7.71
N ILE A 506 -6.95 -26.38 7.35
CA ILE A 506 -6.01 -25.74 6.44
C ILE A 506 -6.45 -26.01 5.00
N ARG A 507 -6.75 -24.94 4.27
CA ARG A 507 -7.15 -25.02 2.86
C ARG A 507 -6.00 -24.64 1.95
N LYS A 508 -5.87 -25.36 0.83
CA LYS A 508 -4.93 -25.04 -0.24
C LYS A 508 -5.45 -23.86 -1.05
N ASP A 509 -4.56 -22.92 -1.39
CA ASP A 509 -4.87 -21.87 -2.35
C ASP A 509 -5.15 -22.47 -3.74
N PRO A 510 -6.32 -22.22 -4.34
CA PRO A 510 -6.60 -22.73 -5.66
C PRO A 510 -5.74 -21.98 -6.70
N GLY A 511 -5.30 -22.72 -7.72
CA GLY A 511 -4.58 -22.14 -8.84
C GLY A 511 -5.56 -21.36 -9.72
N CYS A 512 -5.33 -20.06 -9.86
CA CYS A 512 -6.17 -19.15 -10.63
C CYS A 512 -5.31 -18.43 -11.68
N SER A 513 -5.80 -18.42 -12.92
CA SER A 513 -5.20 -17.66 -14.02
C SER A 513 -6.20 -16.66 -14.56
N TRP A 514 -5.73 -15.50 -14.97
CA TRP A 514 -6.61 -14.51 -15.59
C TRP A 514 -5.94 -13.83 -16.79
N ILE A 515 -6.79 -13.27 -17.64
CA ILE A 515 -6.45 -12.62 -18.91
C ILE A 515 -7.31 -11.38 -19.09
N ASP A 516 -6.70 -10.29 -19.55
CA ASP A 516 -7.39 -9.06 -19.93
C ASP A 516 -7.65 -9.10 -21.45
N VAL A 517 -8.93 -9.08 -21.84
CA VAL A 517 -9.36 -9.01 -23.24
C VAL A 517 -10.39 -7.89 -23.38
N ASP A 518 -10.07 -6.91 -24.22
CA ASP A 518 -10.93 -5.76 -24.55
C ASP A 518 -11.40 -4.99 -23.29
N GLY A 519 -10.52 -4.87 -22.31
CA GLY A 519 -10.71 -4.14 -21.06
C GLY A 519 -11.49 -4.90 -19.99
N VAL A 520 -11.78 -6.18 -20.22
CA VAL A 520 -12.47 -7.05 -19.27
C VAL A 520 -11.51 -8.12 -18.75
N LEU A 521 -11.42 -8.22 -17.43
CA LEU A 521 -10.62 -9.23 -16.75
C LEU A 521 -11.41 -10.54 -16.64
N HIS A 522 -10.96 -11.58 -17.33
CA HIS A 522 -11.53 -12.92 -17.26
C HIS A 522 -10.69 -13.80 -16.33
N GLU A 523 -11.33 -14.35 -15.30
CA GLU A 523 -10.72 -15.18 -14.27
C GLU A 523 -11.11 -16.64 -14.48
N PHE A 524 -10.14 -17.56 -14.35
CA PHE A 524 -10.33 -18.99 -14.56
C PHE A 524 -9.78 -19.78 -13.38
N LEU A 525 -10.67 -20.54 -12.74
CA LEU A 525 -10.36 -21.52 -11.72
C LEU A 525 -10.47 -22.93 -12.33
N VAL A 526 -9.69 -23.88 -11.81
CA VAL A 526 -9.87 -25.30 -12.13
C VAL A 526 -11.23 -25.75 -11.59
N GLU A 527 -11.99 -26.50 -12.39
CA GLU A 527 -13.38 -26.96 -12.11
C GLU A 527 -14.48 -25.89 -12.14
N ASP A 528 -14.17 -24.67 -12.61
CA ASP A 528 -15.17 -23.60 -12.78
C ASP A 528 -15.68 -23.52 -14.23
N ASP A 529 -16.90 -24.04 -14.43
CA ASP A 529 -17.63 -23.95 -15.70
C ASP A 529 -18.59 -22.74 -15.77
N SER A 530 -18.49 -21.78 -14.83
CA SER A 530 -19.42 -20.63 -14.77
C SER A 530 -19.21 -19.59 -15.87
N HIS A 531 -18.12 -19.69 -16.64
CA HIS A 531 -17.80 -18.70 -17.66
C HIS A 531 -18.84 -18.70 -18.81
N PRO A 532 -19.34 -17.53 -19.26
CA PRO A 532 -20.38 -17.46 -20.30
C PRO A 532 -20.04 -18.14 -21.64
N ARG A 533 -18.74 -18.33 -21.91
CA ARG A 533 -18.20 -18.97 -23.12
C ARG A 533 -17.54 -20.34 -22.84
N ALA A 534 -17.94 -21.03 -21.76
CA ALA A 534 -17.33 -22.30 -21.35
C ALA A 534 -17.34 -23.36 -22.47
N GLU A 535 -18.44 -23.49 -23.23
CA GLU A 535 -18.53 -24.44 -24.35
C GLU A 535 -17.47 -24.19 -25.44
N GLU A 536 -17.27 -22.93 -25.84
CA GLU A 536 -16.25 -22.56 -26.83
C GLU A 536 -14.84 -22.83 -26.31
N ILE A 537 -14.59 -22.52 -25.04
CA ILE A 537 -13.29 -22.77 -24.39
C ILE A 537 -12.99 -24.27 -24.35
N ASN A 538 -13.96 -25.09 -23.95
CA ASN A 538 -13.81 -26.54 -23.89
C ASN A 538 -13.56 -27.13 -25.29
N SER A 539 -14.26 -26.64 -26.32
CA SER A 539 -13.98 -27.04 -27.71
C SER A 539 -12.55 -26.69 -28.13
N MET A 540 -12.08 -25.48 -27.79
CA MET A 540 -10.71 -25.05 -28.08
C MET A 540 -9.65 -25.86 -27.32
N LEU A 541 -9.91 -26.25 -26.07
CA LEU A 541 -9.01 -27.12 -25.30
C LEU A 541 -8.84 -28.49 -25.97
N VAL A 542 -9.94 -29.09 -26.46
CA VAL A 542 -9.89 -30.35 -27.23
C VAL A 542 -9.05 -30.18 -28.50
N GLU A 543 -9.24 -29.08 -29.25
CA GLU A 543 -8.44 -28.79 -30.45
C GLU A 543 -6.94 -28.62 -30.12
N ILE A 544 -6.62 -27.88 -29.04
CA ILE A 544 -5.26 -27.75 -28.54
C ILE A 544 -4.67 -29.13 -28.23
N SER A 545 -5.40 -29.97 -27.50
CA SER A 545 -4.95 -31.31 -27.13
C SER A 545 -4.56 -32.14 -28.34
N GLU A 546 -5.43 -32.18 -29.35
CA GLU A 546 -5.22 -32.99 -30.54
C GLU A 546 -4.02 -32.49 -31.35
N LYS A 547 -3.91 -31.17 -31.56
CA LYS A 547 -2.76 -30.59 -32.26
C LYS A 547 -1.45 -30.76 -31.51
N MET A 548 -1.47 -30.67 -30.17
CA MET A 548 -0.30 -30.94 -29.34
C MET A 548 0.14 -32.40 -29.46
N ARG A 549 -0.81 -33.35 -29.46
CA ARG A 549 -0.54 -34.79 -29.63
C ARG A 549 0.13 -35.08 -30.97
N VAL A 550 -0.37 -34.48 -32.05
CA VAL A 550 0.26 -34.56 -33.39
C VAL A 550 1.67 -33.96 -33.40
N ALA A 551 1.90 -32.89 -32.62
CA ALA A 551 3.21 -32.26 -32.46
C ALA A 551 4.17 -33.03 -31.52
N GLY A 552 3.77 -34.19 -31.00
CA GLY A 552 4.59 -35.06 -30.16
C GLY A 552 4.56 -34.72 -28.66
N TYR A 553 3.61 -33.91 -28.21
CA TYR A 553 3.41 -33.65 -26.78
C TYR A 553 2.97 -34.91 -26.05
N ARG A 554 3.57 -35.16 -24.88
CA ARG A 554 3.11 -36.15 -23.91
C ARG A 554 2.90 -35.45 -22.56
N PRO A 555 1.71 -35.55 -21.94
CA PRO A 555 1.47 -35.00 -20.62
C PRO A 555 2.47 -35.54 -19.59
N ILE A 556 2.97 -34.68 -18.70
CA ILE A 556 3.89 -35.08 -17.64
C ILE A 556 3.07 -35.56 -16.43
N THR A 557 2.52 -36.78 -16.51
CA THR A 557 1.62 -37.34 -15.49
C THR A 557 2.29 -37.54 -14.13
N THR A 558 3.63 -37.62 -14.08
CA THR A 558 4.41 -37.66 -12.83
C THR A 558 4.22 -36.44 -11.93
N GLN A 559 3.69 -35.32 -12.47
CA GLN A 559 3.38 -34.12 -11.70
C GLN A 559 2.02 -34.18 -11.00
N VAL A 560 1.15 -35.11 -11.38
CA VAL A 560 -0.14 -35.32 -10.72
C VAL A 560 0.10 -36.23 -9.53
N LEU A 561 0.36 -35.60 -8.39
CA LEU A 561 0.69 -36.24 -7.11
C LEU A 561 -0.57 -36.70 -6.36
N LEU A 562 -1.54 -37.20 -7.14
CA LEU A 562 -2.76 -37.84 -6.68
C LEU A 562 -2.69 -39.32 -7.07
N ASN A 563 -3.20 -40.18 -6.17
CA ASN A 563 -3.31 -41.61 -6.45
C ASN A 563 -4.51 -41.84 -7.38
N LEU A 564 -4.31 -41.57 -8.66
CA LEU A 564 -5.29 -41.68 -9.74
C LEU A 564 -4.75 -42.63 -10.82
N GLU A 565 -5.65 -43.15 -11.65
CA GLU A 565 -5.26 -43.84 -12.87
C GLU A 565 -4.59 -42.87 -13.86
N GLU A 566 -3.75 -43.37 -14.76
CA GLU A 566 -2.99 -42.50 -15.68
C GLU A 566 -3.90 -41.64 -16.57
N GLU A 567 -5.04 -42.18 -17.01
CA GLU A 567 -6.04 -41.44 -17.80
C GLU A 567 -6.63 -40.25 -17.01
N ASP A 568 -6.91 -40.45 -15.71
CA ASP A 568 -7.41 -39.40 -14.82
C ASP A 568 -6.35 -38.33 -14.54
N LYS A 569 -5.07 -38.71 -14.48
CA LYS A 569 -3.95 -37.75 -14.36
C LYS A 569 -3.83 -36.90 -15.61
N GLU A 570 -3.94 -37.49 -16.80
CA GLU A 570 -3.93 -36.76 -18.06
C GLU A 570 -5.10 -35.77 -18.15
N ASN A 571 -6.31 -36.20 -17.75
CA ASN A 571 -7.49 -35.35 -17.69
C ASN A 571 -7.32 -34.17 -16.72
N ALA A 572 -6.75 -34.40 -15.53
CA ALA A 572 -6.51 -33.32 -14.56
C ALA A 572 -5.56 -32.24 -15.12
N LEU A 573 -4.51 -32.64 -15.84
CA LEU A 573 -3.58 -31.73 -16.50
C LEU A 573 -4.23 -30.93 -17.64
N HIS A 574 -5.29 -31.46 -18.24
CA HIS A 574 -5.96 -30.84 -19.37
C HIS A 574 -6.66 -29.52 -18.98
N TYR A 575 -7.25 -29.49 -17.78
CA TYR A 575 -8.08 -28.40 -17.27
C TYR A 575 -7.35 -27.47 -16.27
N HIS A 576 -6.01 -27.41 -16.35
CA HIS A 576 -5.27 -26.40 -15.60
C HIS A 576 -5.68 -24.98 -16.05
N SER A 577 -5.89 -24.08 -15.09
CA SER A 577 -6.35 -22.70 -15.33
C SER A 577 -5.54 -21.94 -16.41
N GLU A 578 -4.24 -22.24 -16.51
CA GLU A 578 -3.33 -21.66 -17.49
C GLU A 578 -3.72 -22.05 -18.91
N LYS A 579 -4.05 -23.33 -19.14
CA LYS A 579 -4.49 -23.85 -20.44
C LYS A 579 -5.86 -23.29 -20.81
N ILE A 580 -6.77 -23.20 -19.84
CA ILE A 580 -8.10 -22.58 -20.01
C ILE A 580 -7.94 -21.12 -20.45
N ALA A 581 -7.08 -20.35 -19.76
CA ALA A 581 -6.79 -18.96 -20.11
C ALA A 581 -6.14 -18.82 -21.50
N VAL A 582 -5.23 -19.72 -21.88
CA VAL A 582 -4.65 -19.75 -23.24
C VAL A 582 -5.72 -20.06 -24.29
N ALA A 583 -6.57 -21.06 -24.06
CA ALA A 583 -7.67 -21.41 -24.95
C ALA A 583 -8.63 -20.23 -25.15
N PHE A 584 -9.05 -19.59 -24.07
CA PHE A 584 -9.85 -18.37 -24.13
C PHE A 584 -9.14 -17.24 -24.88
N GLY A 585 -7.83 -17.07 -24.67
CA GLY A 585 -7.02 -16.10 -25.39
C GLY A 585 -7.00 -16.36 -26.90
N LEU A 586 -6.88 -17.62 -27.33
CA LEU A 586 -6.87 -18.00 -28.76
C LEU A 586 -8.21 -17.74 -29.45
N ILE A 587 -9.34 -18.01 -28.79
CA ILE A 587 -10.68 -17.77 -29.38
C ILE A 587 -11.09 -16.30 -29.37
N SER A 588 -10.56 -15.51 -28.42
CA SER A 588 -11.02 -14.13 -28.20
C SER A 588 -10.14 -13.07 -28.86
N THR A 589 -8.96 -13.43 -29.39
CA THR A 589 -8.02 -12.46 -29.94
C THR A 589 -7.63 -12.75 -31.38
N SER A 590 -7.43 -11.70 -32.19
CA SER A 590 -7.10 -11.83 -33.61
C SER A 590 -5.73 -12.50 -33.85
N PRO A 591 -5.55 -13.31 -34.91
CA PRO A 591 -4.26 -13.89 -35.26
C PRO A 591 -3.13 -12.84 -35.29
N GLY A 592 -1.94 -13.17 -34.79
CA GLY A 592 -0.86 -12.22 -34.50
C GLY A 592 -0.86 -11.50 -33.12
N LYS A 593 -1.99 -11.02 -32.58
CA LYS A 593 -2.09 -10.38 -31.22
C LYS A 593 -1.48 -11.24 -30.08
N PRO A 594 -0.48 -10.77 -29.31
CA PRO A 594 0.08 -11.55 -28.20
C PRO A 594 -0.94 -11.86 -27.09
N ILE A 595 -0.86 -13.06 -26.52
CA ILE A 595 -1.68 -13.48 -25.37
C ILE A 595 -0.88 -13.22 -24.08
N ARG A 596 -1.50 -12.58 -23.09
CA ARG A 596 -0.88 -12.25 -21.80
C ARG A 596 -1.72 -12.82 -20.66
N ILE A 597 -1.13 -13.67 -19.85
CA ILE A 597 -1.81 -14.36 -18.75
C ILE A 597 -1.04 -14.07 -17.47
N VAL A 598 -1.79 -13.89 -16.39
CA VAL A 598 -1.21 -13.79 -15.05
C VAL A 598 -1.72 -14.95 -14.21
N LYS A 599 -0.82 -15.55 -13.43
CA LYS A 599 -1.07 -16.68 -12.55
C LYS A 599 -0.72 -16.30 -11.11
N ASN A 600 -1.58 -16.65 -10.15
CA ASN A 600 -1.33 -16.42 -8.73
C ASN A 600 -0.25 -17.33 -8.12
N LEU A 601 -0.08 -18.54 -8.67
CA LEU A 601 0.92 -19.53 -8.27
C LEU A 601 2.07 -19.62 -9.28
N ARG A 602 3.09 -20.41 -8.96
CA ARG A 602 4.13 -20.77 -9.92
C ARG A 602 3.55 -21.73 -10.97
N ILE A 603 3.87 -21.53 -12.25
CA ILE A 603 3.44 -22.41 -13.33
C ILE A 603 3.96 -23.85 -13.09
N CYS A 604 3.21 -24.90 -13.42
CA CYS A 604 3.74 -26.27 -13.36
C CYS A 604 4.53 -26.63 -14.63
N GLU A 605 5.34 -27.68 -14.58
CA GLU A 605 6.22 -28.05 -15.71
C GLU A 605 5.42 -28.52 -16.92
N ASP A 606 4.28 -29.18 -16.68
CA ASP A 606 3.37 -29.58 -17.74
C ASP A 606 2.75 -28.37 -18.45
N CYS A 607 2.26 -27.37 -17.70
CA CYS A 607 1.76 -26.12 -18.27
C CYS A 607 2.88 -25.36 -19.00
N HIS A 608 4.09 -25.31 -18.46
CA HIS A 608 5.22 -24.67 -19.11
C HIS A 608 5.56 -25.36 -20.46
N SER A 609 5.64 -26.68 -20.48
CA SER A 609 5.95 -27.48 -21.67
C SER A 609 4.84 -27.45 -22.71
N SER A 610 3.58 -27.52 -22.29
CA SER A 610 2.43 -27.42 -23.20
C SER A 610 2.33 -26.04 -23.83
N ILE A 611 2.44 -24.95 -23.06
CA ILE A 611 2.36 -23.58 -23.60
C ILE A 611 3.51 -23.30 -24.58
N LYS A 612 4.70 -23.85 -24.32
CA LYS A 612 5.82 -23.83 -25.28
C LYS A 612 5.38 -24.43 -26.63
N LEU A 613 4.79 -25.62 -26.65
CA LEU A 613 4.31 -26.24 -27.89
C LEU A 613 3.12 -25.49 -28.52
N ILE A 614 2.18 -24.99 -27.71
CA ILE A 614 1.05 -24.17 -28.19
C ILE A 614 1.57 -22.93 -28.92
N SER A 615 2.59 -22.25 -28.39
CA SER A 615 3.21 -21.08 -29.03
C SER A 615 3.72 -21.39 -30.44
N LYS A 616 4.29 -22.59 -30.64
CA LYS A 616 4.80 -23.08 -31.94
C LYS A 616 3.67 -23.46 -32.90
N VAL A 617 2.71 -24.25 -32.42
CA VAL A 617 1.60 -24.78 -33.24
C VAL A 617 0.70 -23.65 -33.74
N TYR A 618 0.36 -22.71 -32.87
CA TYR A 618 -0.53 -21.59 -33.21
C TYR A 618 0.22 -20.34 -33.68
N LYS A 619 1.56 -20.40 -33.76
CA LYS A 619 2.45 -19.27 -34.14
C LYS A 619 2.09 -18.01 -33.35
N ARG A 620 2.01 -18.17 -32.03
CA ARG A 620 1.48 -17.18 -31.09
C ARG A 620 2.54 -16.82 -30.07
N LYS A 621 2.81 -15.53 -29.87
CA LYS A 621 3.54 -15.07 -28.69
C LYS A 621 2.62 -15.15 -27.48
N ILE A 622 2.98 -15.98 -26.50
CA ILE A 622 2.24 -16.15 -25.25
C ILE A 622 3.15 -15.72 -24.12
N THR A 623 2.68 -14.84 -23.26
CA THR A 623 3.42 -14.37 -22.09
C THR A 623 2.64 -14.75 -20.84
N VAL A 624 3.27 -15.51 -19.95
CA VAL A 624 2.67 -15.90 -18.66
C VAL A 624 3.50 -15.28 -17.55
N ARG A 625 2.88 -14.43 -16.73
CA ARG A 625 3.47 -13.98 -15.47
C ARG A 625 3.02 -14.89 -14.35
N ASP A 626 3.96 -15.58 -13.72
CA ASP A 626 3.70 -16.28 -12.48
C ASP A 626 4.02 -15.40 -11.26
N ARG A 627 3.99 -15.96 -10.05
CA ARG A 627 4.28 -15.21 -8.81
C ARG A 627 5.70 -14.62 -8.76
N LYS A 628 6.65 -15.14 -9.53
CA LYS A 628 8.08 -14.82 -9.47
C LYS A 628 8.58 -14.07 -10.71
N ARG A 629 8.20 -14.52 -11.91
CA ARG A 629 8.75 -14.02 -13.18
C ARG A 629 7.78 -14.15 -14.36
N PHE A 630 8.19 -13.57 -15.48
CA PHE A 630 7.61 -13.84 -16.78
C PHE A 630 8.26 -15.04 -17.46
N HIS A 631 7.40 -15.74 -18.18
CA HIS A 631 7.72 -16.77 -19.16
C HIS A 631 7.23 -16.27 -20.52
N HIS A 632 8.15 -15.91 -21.41
CA HIS A 632 7.81 -15.51 -22.78
C HIS A 632 7.96 -16.70 -23.70
N PHE A 633 6.83 -17.25 -24.13
CA PHE A 633 6.78 -18.38 -25.05
C PHE A 633 6.66 -17.89 -26.49
N GLN A 634 7.60 -18.32 -27.32
CA GLN A 634 7.62 -18.00 -28.73
C GLN A 634 8.27 -19.14 -29.52
N ASP A 635 7.59 -19.58 -30.59
CA ASP A 635 8.08 -20.57 -31.55
C ASP A 635 8.60 -21.88 -30.94
N GLY A 636 8.03 -22.29 -29.79
CA GLY A 636 8.46 -23.52 -29.12
C GLY A 636 9.64 -23.35 -28.17
N SER A 637 9.96 -22.12 -27.78
CA SER A 637 10.97 -21.78 -26.78
C SER A 637 10.37 -20.92 -25.67
N CYS A 638 11.03 -20.87 -24.50
CA CYS A 638 10.68 -19.97 -23.41
C CYS A 638 11.90 -19.14 -23.02
N SER A 639 11.70 -17.85 -22.67
CA SER A 639 12.77 -16.95 -22.21
C SER A 639 13.50 -17.41 -20.94
N CYS A 640 12.95 -18.35 -20.17
CA CYS A 640 13.61 -18.90 -19.00
C CYS A 640 14.64 -19.99 -19.30
N MET A 641 14.74 -20.47 -20.56
CA MET A 641 15.65 -21.56 -20.95
C MET A 641 15.49 -22.84 -20.09
N ASP A 642 14.26 -23.10 -19.62
CA ASP A 642 13.92 -24.20 -18.70
C ASP A 642 14.62 -24.10 -17.32
N TYR A 643 15.19 -22.95 -17.00
CA TYR A 643 15.71 -22.59 -15.68
C TYR A 643 14.73 -21.63 -14.98
N TRP A 644 13.81 -22.18 -14.18
CA TRP A 644 12.79 -21.38 -13.50
C TRP A 644 12.38 -21.95 -12.15
#